data_AF-A0A953F1P4-F1
#
_entry.id   AF-A0A953F1P4-F1
#
_cell.length_a   1.000
_cell.length_b   1.000
_cell.length_c   1.000
_cell.angle_alpha   90.00
_cell.angle_beta   90.00
_cell.angle_gamma   90.00
#
_symmetry.space_group_name_H-M   'P 1'
#
loop_
_entity.id
_entity.type
_entity.pdbx_description
1 polymer ?
#
loop_
_entity_poly.entity_id
_entity_poly.type
_entity_poly.pdbx_seq_one_letter_code
_entity_poly.pdbx_strand_id
1 'polypeptide(L)'
;MRIGKNRRAQISAVLVMATITVATQRGYAQLSIGSTTGVLPPSMPTTSLILGDDLNKLQAEWQSPVNATQQYWKSDIVGRANQAVSGAAPATFAAAATNSSIAEAAGLRFAMTGATADLNKTVTALLVAAIPAQNGNDFITHPEVLTTYLTAYDMIRGASLVDLPQTTRTAIESRLTTLTNNLSYGNNTYSNARSKIGATKALAGVVLRDQSMLDQGLTDLQGHFNYSTTDDGWFADSQGHYLNYTLRHLALFARAYDQGSGVNIYPNLQPLFDLSIGIRMPDGTTPNVSNGLNRPVAMNLFTQTPNAADAGEELWYHNSLPQPYPFDAVNILNNNGTYSSFFALTDFTTATPQAPTASPTYFAPGQSHISVFREDWGTTSDYLMISPGVDPPPLVLNAPTLPEPIYISAFHSHNDTMELLLAAKGKYLLVAPGYQRSDLSNSPPGLATQDPTWHNVVLIDGGVGPQSQGMRMRPEEFTSSNRLDSTELGGFHGVSDFSSTSANYASTDVTRSMAFPGEDYFVVVDRMQGDSSHAYGFNLVGRGTRTVLGNQPNAIDVKWEHDGAQVIEHLIGTQAMSLTTGDLWMHDTFNDFEPTKRMTATMSAEDGMFLSVLETGTAGAAAQLSITTLANTPDLLAVGIDNFAAGWHDTIVSQLVAAPHTTAGISTDAWYAYIRQSGGELTRAMLSDGTGLDVDGQQVVSLDHAATFSLLFDGMHVLGTISADGFTPGTELAFANRGAIATATLNGAAISFSNQPGSASVQLSGPGALDITFVSVPEPASAVLVGIAALILASCRRTKSGVARG
;
A
#
# COMPACT_ATOMS: atom_id res chain seq x y z
N MET A 1 16.20 -8.54 68.98
CA MET A 1 17.48 -8.80 69.68
C MET A 1 18.24 -9.92 68.96
N ARG A 2 19.10 -9.58 68.01
CA ARG A 2 20.33 -10.31 67.62
C ARG A 2 21.14 -9.35 66.75
N ILE A 3 22.36 -9.07 67.22
CA ILE A 3 23.30 -8.08 66.70
C ILE A 3 24.41 -8.82 65.95
N GLY A 4 24.86 -8.25 64.84
CA GLY A 4 26.21 -8.47 64.29
C GLY A 4 26.24 -8.53 62.76
N LYS A 5 27.16 -7.88 62.04
CA LYS A 5 28.29 -7.01 62.39
C LYS A 5 28.75 -6.34 61.09
N ASN A 6 29.07 -5.04 61.19
CA ASN A 6 29.89 -4.19 60.31
C ASN A 6 30.84 -4.88 59.30
N ARG A 7 30.96 -4.31 58.08
CA ARG A 7 32.21 -3.64 57.62
C ARG A 7 32.12 -3.02 56.22
N ARG A 8 32.55 -1.74 56.19
CA ARG A 8 33.40 -1.04 55.21
C ARG A 8 32.88 -0.72 53.80
N ALA A 9 32.71 0.58 53.61
CA ALA A 9 32.90 1.29 52.36
C ALA A 9 34.27 1.02 51.72
N GLN A 10 34.26 0.83 50.40
CA GLN A 10 35.32 1.26 49.50
C GLN A 10 34.66 1.77 48.21
N ILE A 11 34.89 3.06 47.97
CA ILE A 11 34.57 3.77 46.74
C ILE A 11 35.51 3.21 45.66
N SER A 12 34.94 2.51 44.68
CA SER A 12 35.59 2.26 43.39
C SER A 12 34.85 3.09 42.36
N ALA A 13 35.52 4.12 41.85
CA ALA A 13 35.10 4.81 40.64
C ALA A 13 35.22 3.80 39.48
N VAL A 14 34.10 3.14 39.14
CA VAL A 14 33.97 2.37 37.92
C VAL A 14 33.63 3.38 36.82
N LEU A 15 34.58 3.60 35.92
CA LEU A 15 34.33 4.18 34.61
C LEU A 15 33.42 3.18 33.88
N VAL A 16 32.10 3.35 34.00
CA VAL A 16 31.13 2.55 33.26
C VAL A 16 31.16 3.06 31.83
N MET A 17 31.90 2.38 30.95
CA MET A 17 31.65 2.48 29.53
C MET A 17 30.20 2.06 29.31
N ALA A 18 29.35 2.99 28.90
CA ALA A 18 28.01 2.70 28.43
C ALA A 18 28.14 1.84 27.18
N THR A 19 28.09 0.52 27.35
CA THR A 19 27.91 -0.39 26.23
C THR A 19 26.47 -0.21 25.77
N ILE A 20 26.28 0.51 24.66
CA ILE A 20 25.03 0.43 23.89
C ILE A 20 24.97 -0.99 23.37
N THR A 21 24.32 -1.88 24.12
CA THR A 21 23.93 -3.17 23.58
C THR A 21 22.80 -2.86 22.61
N VAL A 22 23.12 -2.73 21.33
CA VAL A 22 22.14 -2.80 20.26
C VAL A 22 21.50 -4.18 20.43
N ALA A 23 20.29 -4.23 20.97
CA ALA A 23 19.49 -5.43 20.92
C ALA A 23 19.53 -5.86 19.45
N THR A 24 20.00 -7.07 19.17
CA THR A 24 19.96 -7.65 17.84
C THR A 24 18.52 -7.57 17.37
N GLN A 25 18.22 -6.55 16.55
CA GLN A 25 16.98 -6.45 15.81
C GLN A 25 16.85 -7.81 15.13
N ARG A 26 15.77 -8.54 15.40
CA ARG A 26 15.44 -9.71 14.59
C ARG A 26 15.44 -9.20 13.15
N GLY A 27 16.29 -9.77 12.30
CA GLY A 27 16.55 -9.22 10.98
C GLY A 27 15.25 -9.15 10.18
N TYR A 28 14.74 -7.95 10.00
CA TYR A 28 13.66 -7.66 9.05
C TYR A 28 14.23 -7.73 7.64
N ALA A 29 13.49 -8.33 6.72
CA ALA A 29 13.79 -8.17 5.31
C ALA A 29 13.41 -6.73 4.95
N GLN A 30 14.42 -5.91 4.70
CA GLN A 30 14.27 -4.49 4.45
C GLN A 30 14.80 -4.18 3.07
N LEU A 31 14.34 -3.09 2.49
CA LEU A 31 14.88 -2.62 1.22
C LEU A 31 16.40 -2.47 1.33
N SER A 32 17.12 -3.04 0.37
CA SER A 32 18.57 -3.02 0.34
C SER A 32 19.03 -2.08 -0.76
N ILE A 33 19.91 -1.12 -0.44
CA ILE A 33 20.62 -0.31 -1.44
C ILE A 33 21.73 -1.11 -2.15
N GLY A 34 21.89 -2.39 -1.80
CA GLY A 34 22.98 -3.25 -2.24
C GLY A 34 24.20 -3.13 -1.34
N SER A 35 25.38 -2.90 -1.92
CA SER A 35 26.63 -2.75 -1.17
C SER A 35 26.69 -1.39 -0.46
N THR A 36 27.09 -1.37 0.81
CA THR A 36 27.45 -0.12 1.51
C THR A 36 28.91 0.29 1.31
N THR A 37 29.69 -0.52 0.59
CA THR A 37 31.00 -0.15 0.07
C THR A 37 30.83 0.31 -1.37
N GLY A 38 31.07 1.60 -1.60
CA GLY A 38 30.87 2.24 -2.88
C GLY A 38 31.99 1.98 -3.88
N VAL A 39 31.69 2.23 -5.15
CA VAL A 39 32.66 2.16 -6.25
C VAL A 39 32.84 3.56 -6.83
N LEU A 40 34.04 4.13 -6.77
CA LEU A 40 34.27 5.42 -7.44
C LEU A 40 34.45 5.25 -8.96
N PRO A 41 34.19 6.31 -9.74
CA PRO A 41 34.58 6.35 -11.15
C PRO A 41 36.07 6.02 -11.33
N PRO A 42 36.42 5.11 -12.26
CA PRO A 42 37.80 4.60 -12.41
C PRO A 42 38.79 5.68 -12.83
N SER A 43 38.30 6.76 -13.46
CA SER A 43 39.08 7.94 -13.81
C SER A 43 38.30 9.21 -13.48
N MET A 44 38.93 10.36 -13.67
CA MET A 44 38.25 11.64 -13.50
C MET A 44 37.23 11.81 -14.62
N PRO A 45 35.93 11.94 -14.31
CA PRO A 45 34.91 12.10 -15.35
C PRO A 45 35.16 13.36 -16.18
N THR A 46 35.17 13.20 -17.50
CA THR A 46 35.30 14.28 -18.49
C THR A 46 33.95 14.72 -19.06
N THR A 47 32.86 14.27 -18.46
CA THR A 47 31.49 14.65 -18.78
C THR A 47 30.70 14.75 -17.47
N SER A 48 29.53 15.36 -17.51
CA SER A 48 28.57 15.33 -16.40
C SER A 48 28.20 13.88 -16.10
N LEU A 49 28.19 13.49 -14.83
CA LEU A 49 27.75 12.16 -14.40
C LEU A 49 26.23 12.06 -14.28
N ILE A 50 25.54 13.19 -14.18
CA ILE A 50 24.08 13.23 -14.15
C ILE A 50 23.54 13.29 -15.58
N LEU A 51 24.19 13.96 -16.53
CA LEU A 51 23.73 13.98 -17.92
C LEU A 51 24.28 12.81 -18.73
N GLY A 52 25.55 12.45 -18.50
CA GLY A 52 26.25 11.34 -19.15
C GLY A 52 26.04 11.28 -20.65
N ASP A 53 25.68 10.09 -21.13
CA ASP A 53 25.48 9.80 -22.55
C ASP A 53 24.23 10.48 -23.13
N ASP A 54 23.30 10.94 -22.27
CA ASP A 54 22.07 11.60 -22.69
C ASP A 54 22.27 13.07 -23.09
N LEU A 55 23.45 13.65 -22.83
CA LEU A 55 23.70 15.08 -23.06
C LEU A 55 23.35 15.55 -24.48
N ASN A 56 23.71 14.77 -25.51
CA ASN A 56 23.44 15.14 -26.90
C ASN A 56 21.93 15.16 -27.21
N LYS A 57 21.19 14.20 -26.64
CA LYS A 57 19.73 14.13 -26.77
C LYS A 57 19.08 15.31 -26.06
N LEU A 58 19.50 15.57 -24.83
CA LEU A 58 19.07 16.71 -24.02
C LEU A 58 19.30 18.04 -24.73
N GLN A 59 20.45 18.23 -25.37
CA GLN A 59 20.73 19.42 -26.15
C GLN A 59 19.76 19.55 -27.34
N ALA A 60 19.42 18.47 -28.03
CA ALA A 60 18.46 18.50 -29.13
C ALA A 60 17.05 18.87 -28.65
N GLU A 61 16.57 18.23 -27.59
CA GLU A 61 15.26 18.51 -26.98
C GLU A 61 15.21 19.90 -26.35
N TRP A 62 16.32 20.41 -25.82
CA TRP A 62 16.42 21.79 -25.35
C TRP A 62 16.19 22.78 -26.49
N GLN A 63 16.74 22.54 -27.68
CA GLN A 63 16.51 23.41 -28.84
C GLN A 63 15.06 23.31 -29.33
N SER A 64 14.51 22.10 -29.37
CA SER A 64 13.16 21.81 -29.87
C SER A 64 12.37 20.96 -28.86
N PRO A 65 11.78 21.56 -27.81
CA PRO A 65 11.05 20.80 -26.79
C PRO A 65 9.87 20.03 -27.41
N VAL A 66 9.74 18.75 -27.06
CA VAL A 66 8.77 17.84 -27.71
C VAL A 66 7.40 17.84 -27.05
N ASN A 67 7.26 18.38 -25.83
CA ASN A 67 5.99 18.52 -25.12
C ASN A 67 5.91 19.81 -24.27
N ALA A 68 4.71 20.14 -23.79
CA ALA A 68 4.46 21.37 -23.02
C ALA A 68 5.23 21.42 -21.69
N THR A 69 5.42 20.28 -21.03
CA THR A 69 6.20 20.15 -19.79
C THR A 69 7.66 20.54 -20.00
N GLN A 70 8.29 20.05 -21.07
CA GLN A 70 9.66 20.42 -21.44
C GLN A 70 9.78 21.91 -21.80
N GLN A 71 8.78 22.49 -22.47
CA GLN A 71 8.74 23.93 -22.75
C GLN A 71 8.71 24.75 -21.47
N TYR A 72 7.86 24.36 -20.51
CA TYR A 72 7.77 25.00 -19.20
C TYR A 72 9.10 24.96 -18.46
N TRP A 73 9.77 23.81 -18.39
CA TRP A 73 11.07 23.69 -17.71
C TRP A 73 12.15 24.52 -18.38
N LYS A 74 12.25 24.48 -19.71
CA LYS A 74 13.18 25.34 -20.44
C LYS A 74 12.93 26.81 -20.07
N SER A 75 11.67 27.24 -20.04
CA SER A 75 11.31 28.61 -19.66
C SER A 75 11.72 28.94 -18.22
N ASP A 76 11.45 28.05 -17.26
CA ASP A 76 11.82 28.25 -15.86
C ASP A 76 13.35 28.29 -15.66
N ILE A 77 14.07 27.30 -16.21
CA ILE A 77 15.54 27.23 -16.16
C ILE A 77 16.15 28.49 -16.79
N VAL A 78 15.65 28.94 -17.95
CA VAL A 78 16.12 30.19 -18.58
C VAL A 78 15.81 31.39 -17.69
N GLY A 79 14.60 31.47 -17.12
CA GLY A 79 14.20 32.53 -16.21
C GLY A 79 15.09 32.62 -14.98
N ARG A 80 15.39 31.48 -14.36
CA ARG A 80 16.26 31.35 -13.19
C ARG A 80 17.72 31.64 -13.53
N ALA A 81 18.23 31.09 -14.64
CA ALA A 81 19.58 31.34 -15.13
C ALA A 81 19.79 32.81 -15.54
N ASN A 82 18.75 33.57 -15.84
CA ASN A 82 18.84 35.01 -16.10
C ASN A 82 19.02 35.85 -14.84
N GLN A 83 18.73 35.31 -13.65
CA GLN A 83 18.93 36.02 -12.39
C GLN A 83 20.43 36.19 -12.09
N ALA A 84 20.76 37.23 -11.31
CA ALA A 84 22.13 37.50 -10.90
C ALA A 84 22.51 36.66 -9.67
N VAL A 85 23.73 36.14 -9.63
CA VAL A 85 24.33 35.56 -8.42
C VAL A 85 24.92 36.69 -7.56
N SER A 86 24.90 36.54 -6.24
CA SER A 86 25.39 37.57 -5.31
C SER A 86 26.90 37.83 -5.42
N GLY A 87 27.68 36.83 -5.86
CA GLY A 87 29.14 36.86 -5.85
C GLY A 87 29.77 36.86 -4.43
N ALA A 88 28.95 36.73 -3.39
CA ALA A 88 29.36 36.68 -2.00
C ALA A 88 28.68 35.52 -1.28
N ALA A 89 29.28 35.04 -0.19
CA ALA A 89 28.72 33.94 0.58
C ALA A 89 27.30 34.29 1.05
N PRO A 90 26.29 33.42 0.82
CA PRO A 90 24.93 33.68 1.26
C PRO A 90 24.84 33.94 2.77
N ALA A 91 24.16 35.02 3.16
CA ALA A 91 24.02 35.40 4.57
C ALA A 91 22.86 34.68 5.31
N THR A 92 21.91 34.11 4.56
CA THR A 92 20.75 33.39 5.09
C THR A 92 20.53 32.08 4.33
N PHE A 93 19.80 31.14 4.92
CA PHE A 93 19.38 29.92 4.23
C PHE A 93 18.61 30.23 2.93
N ALA A 94 17.64 31.16 2.95
CA ALA A 94 16.88 31.54 1.77
C ALA A 94 17.77 32.10 0.64
N ALA A 95 18.80 32.89 1.00
CA ALA A 95 19.79 33.36 0.04
C ALA A 95 20.64 32.20 -0.52
N ALA A 96 20.97 31.21 0.31
CA ALA A 96 21.72 30.03 -0.11
C ALA A 96 20.92 29.17 -1.10
N ALA A 97 19.65 28.90 -0.79
CA ALA A 97 18.73 28.16 -1.66
C ALA A 97 18.48 28.88 -3.00
N THR A 98 18.34 30.21 -2.97
CA THR A 98 18.22 31.01 -4.19
C THR A 98 19.50 30.93 -5.02
N ASN A 99 20.66 31.13 -4.40
CA ASN A 99 21.95 31.14 -5.09
C ASN A 99 22.30 29.76 -5.67
N SER A 100 22.03 28.66 -4.95
CA SER A 100 22.23 27.31 -5.46
C SER A 100 21.36 27.03 -6.68
N SER A 101 20.08 27.41 -6.62
CA SER A 101 19.13 27.21 -7.73
C SER A 101 19.51 28.02 -8.97
N ILE A 102 20.01 29.25 -8.81
CA ILE A 102 20.58 30.03 -9.93
C ILE A 102 21.83 29.33 -10.49
N ALA A 103 22.71 28.81 -9.63
CA ALA A 103 23.92 28.12 -10.05
C ALA A 103 23.61 26.86 -10.87
N GLU A 104 22.63 26.06 -10.44
CA GLU A 104 22.17 24.87 -11.14
C GLU A 104 21.51 25.25 -12.47
N ALA A 105 20.59 26.21 -12.50
CA ALA A 105 19.95 26.66 -13.73
C ALA A 105 20.96 27.17 -14.76
N ALA A 106 21.93 27.96 -14.33
CA ALA A 106 23.01 28.45 -15.18
C ALA A 106 23.91 27.31 -15.64
N GLY A 107 24.27 26.38 -14.75
CA GLY A 107 25.12 25.22 -15.09
C GLY A 107 24.44 24.33 -16.12
N LEU A 108 23.16 24.07 -15.95
CA LEU A 108 22.34 23.31 -16.88
C LEU A 108 22.22 24.03 -18.23
N ARG A 109 21.89 25.33 -18.25
CA ARG A 109 21.82 26.10 -19.50
C ARG A 109 23.18 26.14 -20.21
N PHE A 110 24.28 26.22 -19.45
CA PHE A 110 25.62 26.08 -19.99
C PHE A 110 25.82 24.73 -20.67
N ALA A 111 25.49 23.61 -20.01
CA ALA A 111 25.58 22.27 -20.60
C ALA A 111 24.75 22.16 -21.89
N MET A 112 23.60 22.83 -21.97
CA MET A 112 22.73 22.80 -23.15
C MET A 112 23.18 23.70 -24.31
N THR A 113 23.94 24.77 -24.03
CA THR A 113 24.18 25.85 -25.03
C THR A 113 25.64 26.25 -25.21
N GLY A 114 26.53 25.88 -24.30
CA GLY A 114 27.93 26.32 -24.26
C GLY A 114 28.12 27.79 -23.84
N ALA A 115 27.09 28.46 -23.32
CA ALA A 115 27.16 29.89 -22.99
C ALA A 115 28.14 30.20 -21.85
N THR A 116 29.31 30.77 -22.16
CA THR A 116 30.37 31.08 -21.17
C THR A 116 29.91 32.01 -20.04
N ALA A 117 28.93 32.88 -20.29
CA ALA A 117 28.36 33.73 -19.24
C ALA A 117 27.70 32.92 -18.12
N ASP A 118 27.09 31.79 -18.46
CA ASP A 118 26.46 30.89 -17.50
C ASP A 118 27.50 30.05 -16.76
N LEU A 119 28.54 29.57 -17.46
CA LEU A 119 29.68 28.93 -16.82
C LEU A 119 30.30 29.85 -15.74
N ASN A 120 30.57 31.11 -16.09
CA ASN A 120 31.14 32.08 -15.15
C ASN A 120 30.21 32.33 -13.96
N LYS A 121 28.89 32.34 -14.19
CA LYS A 121 27.88 32.51 -13.15
C LYS A 121 27.86 31.32 -12.19
N THR A 122 27.83 30.11 -12.71
CA THR A 122 27.88 28.87 -11.91
C THR A 122 29.17 28.79 -11.10
N VAL A 123 30.33 29.05 -11.70
CA VAL A 123 31.63 29.09 -11.00
C VAL A 123 31.63 30.14 -9.89
N THR A 124 31.11 31.34 -10.16
CA THR A 124 31.02 32.42 -9.17
C THR A 124 30.19 31.99 -7.96
N ALA A 125 29.02 31.38 -8.18
CA ALA A 125 28.17 30.90 -7.10
C ALA A 125 28.82 29.75 -6.30
N LEU A 126 29.49 28.82 -6.97
CA LEU A 126 30.16 27.67 -6.34
C LEU A 126 31.36 28.10 -5.47
N LEU A 127 32.14 29.10 -5.90
CA LEU A 127 33.29 29.62 -5.13
C LEU A 127 32.88 30.20 -3.77
N VAL A 128 31.66 30.73 -3.69
CA VAL A 128 31.09 31.35 -2.48
C VAL A 128 29.99 30.50 -1.84
N ALA A 129 29.85 29.23 -2.24
CA ALA A 129 28.80 28.36 -1.71
C ALA A 129 28.89 28.26 -0.18
N ALA A 130 27.77 28.55 0.49
CA ALA A 130 27.58 28.42 1.92
C ALA A 130 26.12 28.11 2.22
N ILE A 131 25.85 27.44 3.34
CA ILE A 131 24.50 27.10 3.81
C ILE A 131 24.41 27.53 5.28
N PRO A 132 23.98 28.76 5.55
CA PRO A 132 23.78 29.24 6.92
C PRO A 132 22.65 28.47 7.61
N ALA A 133 22.80 28.26 8.92
CA ALA A 133 21.80 27.61 9.76
C ALA A 133 20.42 28.28 9.66
N GLN A 134 19.36 27.47 9.62
CA GLN A 134 17.96 27.86 9.66
C GLN A 134 17.40 27.51 11.04
N ASN A 135 17.55 28.42 12.01
CA ASN A 135 16.91 28.34 13.33
C ASN A 135 17.17 27.04 14.12
N GLY A 136 18.26 26.32 13.86
CA GLY A 136 18.66 25.11 14.61
C GLY A 136 18.04 23.79 14.11
N ASN A 137 17.26 23.80 13.02
CA ASN A 137 16.68 22.60 12.38
C ASN A 137 17.32 22.30 11.01
N ASP A 138 18.64 22.36 10.97
CA ASP A 138 19.45 22.41 9.76
C ASP A 138 19.54 21.08 8.99
N PHE A 139 19.12 19.97 9.59
CA PHE A 139 19.38 18.63 9.08
C PHE A 139 18.47 18.20 7.92
N ILE A 140 17.29 18.80 7.77
CA ILE A 140 16.35 18.44 6.69
C ILE A 140 16.61 19.27 5.42
N THR A 141 16.91 20.56 5.56
CA THR A 141 16.91 21.51 4.45
C THR A 141 18.31 21.79 3.88
N HIS A 142 19.39 21.60 4.66
CA HIS A 142 20.76 21.73 4.15
C HIS A 142 21.09 20.75 3.01
N PRO A 143 20.69 19.46 3.06
CA PRO A 143 20.91 18.52 1.96
C PRO A 143 20.33 19.00 0.63
N GLU A 144 19.22 19.76 0.65
CA GLU A 144 18.51 20.24 -0.56
C GLU A 144 19.37 21.28 -1.29
N VAL A 145 19.85 22.29 -0.55
CA VAL A 145 20.75 23.32 -1.08
C VAL A 145 22.07 22.70 -1.54
N LEU A 146 22.62 21.75 -0.78
CA LEU A 146 23.88 21.11 -1.15
C LEU A 146 23.74 20.23 -2.40
N THR A 147 22.67 19.44 -2.51
CA THR A 147 22.37 18.63 -3.71
C THR A 147 22.29 19.51 -4.95
N THR A 148 21.68 20.69 -4.81
CA THR A 148 21.61 21.69 -5.88
C THR A 148 23.02 22.17 -6.30
N TYR A 149 23.89 22.52 -5.35
CA TYR A 149 25.27 22.92 -5.66
C TYR A 149 26.11 21.78 -6.26
N LEU A 150 25.95 20.54 -5.78
CA LEU A 150 26.62 19.37 -6.34
C LEU A 150 26.19 19.13 -7.79
N THR A 151 24.90 19.27 -8.08
CA THR A 151 24.35 19.19 -9.43
C THR A 151 24.93 20.30 -10.31
N ALA A 152 24.93 21.56 -9.84
CA ALA A 152 25.53 22.68 -10.57
C ALA A 152 27.01 22.45 -10.91
N TYR A 153 27.78 21.87 -9.98
CA TYR A 153 29.17 21.50 -10.20
C TYR A 153 29.32 20.37 -11.23
N ASP A 154 28.42 19.39 -11.21
CA ASP A 154 28.41 18.30 -12.18
C ASP A 154 28.06 18.78 -13.60
N MET A 155 27.13 19.73 -13.75
CA MET A 155 26.71 20.26 -15.06
C MET A 155 27.83 20.97 -15.83
N ILE A 156 28.81 21.54 -15.14
CA ILE A 156 29.95 22.23 -15.76
C ILE A 156 31.14 21.29 -16.05
N ARG A 157 30.98 19.98 -15.84
CA ARG A 157 32.03 18.98 -16.10
C ARG A 157 32.39 18.87 -17.58
N GLY A 158 33.62 18.43 -17.80
CA GLY A 158 34.22 18.16 -19.10
C GLY A 158 35.28 19.16 -19.50
N ALA A 159 35.39 19.48 -20.80
CA ALA A 159 36.40 20.42 -21.30
C ALA A 159 36.44 21.69 -20.44
N SER A 160 35.28 22.24 -20.08
CA SER A 160 35.19 23.45 -19.26
C SER A 160 35.67 23.29 -17.83
N LEU A 161 35.45 22.16 -17.16
CA LEU A 161 36.03 21.90 -15.83
C LEU A 161 37.54 21.64 -15.90
N VAL A 162 38.01 21.00 -16.97
CA VAL A 162 39.44 20.81 -17.25
C VAL A 162 40.12 22.14 -17.58
N ASP A 163 39.39 23.06 -18.20
CA ASP A 163 39.85 24.41 -18.57
C ASP A 163 39.81 25.39 -17.39
N LEU A 164 39.10 25.08 -16.28
CA LEU A 164 39.17 25.89 -15.07
C LEU A 164 40.59 25.83 -14.47
N PRO A 165 41.13 26.95 -13.96
CA PRO A 165 42.37 26.91 -13.20
C PRO A 165 42.28 25.87 -12.07
N GLN A 166 43.29 25.02 -11.93
CA GLN A 166 43.32 23.98 -10.89
C GLN A 166 43.05 24.56 -9.49
N THR A 167 43.51 25.77 -9.22
CA THR A 167 43.24 26.49 -7.96
C THR A 167 41.77 26.81 -7.74
N THR A 168 41.06 27.25 -8.78
CA THR A 168 39.61 27.51 -8.76
C THR A 168 38.85 26.22 -8.51
N ARG A 169 39.20 25.16 -9.23
CA ARG A 169 38.59 23.84 -9.06
C ARG A 169 38.79 23.30 -7.65
N THR A 170 40.03 23.28 -7.16
CA THR A 170 40.34 22.82 -5.79
C THR A 170 39.59 23.64 -4.74
N ALA A 171 39.40 24.96 -4.95
CA ALA A 171 38.63 25.80 -4.05
C ALA A 171 37.13 25.43 -4.01
N ILE A 172 36.52 25.16 -5.17
CA ILE A 172 35.13 24.70 -5.26
C ILE A 172 34.98 23.32 -4.59
N GLU A 173 35.82 22.35 -4.96
CA GLU A 173 35.78 20.99 -4.40
C GLU A 173 35.95 21.04 -2.87
N SER A 174 36.94 21.78 -2.36
CA SER A 174 37.17 21.95 -0.91
C SER A 174 35.95 22.55 -0.20
N ARG A 175 35.25 23.49 -0.82
CA ARG A 175 34.03 24.10 -0.26
C ARG A 175 32.91 23.08 -0.18
N LEU A 176 32.64 22.38 -1.27
CA LEU A 176 31.59 21.35 -1.34
C LEU A 176 31.88 20.21 -0.37
N THR A 177 33.12 19.72 -0.30
CA THR A 177 33.56 18.72 0.69
C THR A 177 33.28 19.18 2.12
N THR A 178 33.58 20.45 2.43
CA THR A 178 33.33 21.02 3.77
C THR A 178 31.83 21.06 4.08
N LEU A 179 31.00 21.49 3.14
CA LEU A 179 29.55 21.52 3.31
C LEU A 179 28.98 20.09 3.50
N THR A 180 29.47 19.12 2.73
CA THR A 180 29.07 17.70 2.87
C THR A 180 29.45 17.14 4.24
N ASN A 181 30.67 17.39 4.71
CA ASN A 181 31.13 16.93 6.03
C ASN A 181 30.34 17.55 7.19
N ASN A 182 29.76 18.75 6.98
CA ASN A 182 28.92 19.41 7.96
C ASN A 182 27.47 18.90 7.96
N LEU A 183 27.07 18.06 6.99
CA LEU A 183 25.75 17.43 7.04
C LEU A 183 25.69 16.43 8.21
N SER A 184 24.77 16.69 9.13
CA SER A 184 24.49 15.83 10.27
C SER A 184 22.98 15.74 10.46
N TYR A 185 22.49 14.55 10.75
CA TYR A 185 21.11 14.32 11.20
C TYR A 185 20.98 14.48 12.72
N GLY A 186 22.04 14.88 13.42
CA GLY A 186 22.04 15.01 14.88
C GLY A 186 21.61 13.70 15.57
N ASN A 187 20.64 13.79 16.48
CA ASN A 187 20.05 12.63 17.14
C ASN A 187 18.90 11.99 16.33
N ASN A 188 18.58 12.54 15.16
CA ASN A 188 17.49 12.05 14.30
C ASN A 188 17.99 10.98 13.33
N THR A 189 18.44 9.85 13.86
CA THR A 189 18.99 8.71 13.11
C THR A 189 17.94 7.88 12.34
N TYR A 190 16.67 8.26 12.42
CA TYR A 190 15.52 7.38 12.18
C TYR A 190 14.35 8.10 11.47
N SER A 191 14.66 9.03 10.57
CA SER A 191 13.68 9.68 9.69
C SER A 191 14.25 9.82 8.29
N ASN A 192 13.41 10.24 7.35
CA ASN A 192 13.81 10.63 6.00
C ASN A 192 15.00 11.62 5.94
N ALA A 193 15.29 12.38 7.01
CA ALA A 193 16.46 13.25 7.05
C ALA A 193 17.77 12.48 6.85
N ARG A 194 17.85 11.27 7.41
CA ARG A 194 19.02 10.41 7.28
C ARG A 194 19.19 9.92 5.85
N SER A 195 18.13 9.50 5.17
CA SER A 195 18.22 9.08 3.76
C SER A 195 18.50 10.24 2.82
N LYS A 196 17.94 11.44 3.06
CA LYS A 196 18.30 12.66 2.31
C LYS A 196 19.77 13.01 2.44
N ILE A 197 20.30 13.01 3.67
CA ILE A 197 21.73 13.23 3.93
C ILE A 197 22.56 12.12 3.28
N GLY A 198 22.15 10.86 3.43
CA GLY A 198 22.83 9.70 2.85
C GLY A 198 22.95 9.79 1.34
N ALA A 199 21.84 10.04 0.64
CA ALA A 199 21.83 10.25 -0.81
C ALA A 199 22.68 11.46 -1.23
N THR A 200 22.62 12.56 -0.48
CA THR A 200 23.43 13.76 -0.77
C THR A 200 24.93 13.51 -0.58
N LYS A 201 25.33 12.79 0.48
CA LYS A 201 26.72 12.38 0.72
C LYS A 201 27.19 11.39 -0.32
N ALA A 202 26.34 10.43 -0.72
CA ALA A 202 26.66 9.47 -1.76
C ALA A 202 26.87 10.16 -3.11
N LEU A 203 25.98 11.09 -3.49
CA LEU A 203 26.16 11.95 -4.66
C LEU A 203 27.47 12.74 -4.57
N ALA A 204 27.75 13.38 -3.43
CA ALA A 204 29.01 14.10 -3.21
C ALA A 204 30.23 13.18 -3.34
N GLY A 205 30.17 11.95 -2.83
CA GLY A 205 31.24 10.98 -2.92
C GLY A 205 31.54 10.60 -4.36
N VAL A 206 30.53 10.35 -5.19
CA VAL A 206 30.70 10.06 -6.62
C VAL A 206 31.24 11.29 -7.37
N VAL A 207 30.59 12.45 -7.21
CA VAL A 207 30.91 13.70 -7.91
C VAL A 207 32.31 14.20 -7.51
N LEU A 208 32.63 14.27 -6.22
CA LEU A 208 33.92 14.77 -5.72
C LEU A 208 35.00 13.69 -5.67
N ARG A 209 34.66 12.43 -5.99
CA ARG A 209 35.53 11.24 -5.94
C ARG A 209 36.10 11.00 -4.53
N ASP A 210 35.27 11.17 -3.52
CA ASP A 210 35.59 10.89 -2.11
C ASP A 210 34.95 9.56 -1.69
N GLN A 211 35.78 8.52 -1.54
CA GLN A 211 35.33 7.17 -1.18
C GLN A 211 34.66 7.16 0.20
N SER A 212 35.19 7.93 1.15
CA SER A 212 34.66 7.93 2.52
C SER A 212 33.27 8.55 2.59
N MET A 213 33.02 9.59 1.78
CA MET A 213 31.68 10.18 1.65
C MET A 213 30.70 9.24 0.97
N LEU A 214 31.15 8.52 -0.07
CA LEU A 214 30.31 7.55 -0.75
C LEU A 214 29.90 6.39 0.19
N ASP A 215 30.88 5.79 0.87
CA ASP A 215 30.63 4.70 1.82
C ASP A 215 29.73 5.14 2.98
N GLN A 216 29.97 6.34 3.52
CA GLN A 216 29.12 6.91 4.57
C GLN A 216 27.70 7.19 4.05
N GLY A 217 27.57 7.73 2.84
CA GLY A 217 26.28 8.02 2.23
C GLY A 217 25.44 6.75 2.01
N LEU A 218 26.06 5.69 1.49
CA LEU A 218 25.42 4.38 1.32
C LEU A 218 25.06 3.74 2.68
N THR A 219 25.93 3.87 3.68
CA THR A 219 25.67 3.41 5.05
C THR A 219 24.50 4.16 5.69
N ASP A 220 24.41 5.48 5.47
CA ASP A 220 23.33 6.32 5.97
C ASP A 220 22.00 5.94 5.29
N LEU A 221 22.01 5.72 3.96
CA LEU A 221 20.85 5.24 3.20
C LEU A 221 20.37 3.87 3.70
N GLN A 222 21.25 2.88 3.72
CA GLN A 222 20.90 1.53 4.18
C GLN A 222 20.39 1.56 5.62
N GLY A 223 20.99 2.38 6.49
CA GLY A 223 20.54 2.49 7.86
C GLY A 223 19.17 3.14 8.03
N HIS A 224 18.72 3.96 7.08
CA HIS A 224 17.33 4.44 7.04
C HIS A 224 16.37 3.40 6.46
N PHE A 225 16.74 2.73 5.36
CA PHE A 225 15.94 1.64 4.82
C PHE A 225 15.77 0.50 5.83
N ASN A 226 16.81 0.27 6.64
CA ASN A 226 16.73 -0.66 7.76
C ASN A 226 15.77 -0.23 8.89
N TYR A 227 15.10 0.90 8.76
CA TYR A 227 14.25 1.45 9.80
C TYR A 227 12.85 1.80 9.27
N SER A 228 12.77 2.53 8.17
CA SER A 228 11.52 3.07 7.62
C SER A 228 11.10 2.38 6.32
N THR A 229 11.64 1.21 5.97
CA THR A 229 11.18 0.47 4.78
C THR A 229 10.94 -1.02 5.04
N THR A 230 9.98 -1.58 4.30
CA THR A 230 9.82 -3.03 4.12
C THR A 230 10.55 -3.50 2.86
N ASP A 231 10.71 -4.82 2.71
CA ASP A 231 11.31 -5.44 1.52
C ASP A 231 10.50 -5.24 0.23
N ASP A 232 9.19 -5.13 0.34
CA ASP A 232 8.27 -4.81 -0.76
C ASP A 232 8.06 -3.31 -0.98
N GLY A 233 8.80 -2.43 -0.29
CA GLY A 233 8.91 -1.02 -0.64
C GLY A 233 7.95 -0.06 0.05
N TRP A 234 7.24 -0.49 1.12
CA TRP A 234 6.50 0.44 1.98
C TRP A 234 7.46 1.37 2.69
N PHE A 235 7.24 2.67 2.54
CA PHE A 235 7.99 3.74 3.18
C PHE A 235 7.21 4.25 4.40
N ALA A 236 7.52 3.69 5.57
CA ALA A 236 6.74 3.83 6.80
C ALA A 236 6.64 5.25 7.36
N ASP A 237 7.47 6.19 6.89
CA ASP A 237 7.26 7.61 7.22
C ASP A 237 6.05 8.18 6.46
N SER A 238 5.83 7.74 5.21
CA SER A 238 4.69 8.01 4.31
C SER A 238 5.12 7.71 2.85
N GLN A 239 4.34 6.87 2.14
CA GLN A 239 4.62 6.53 0.73
C GLN A 239 4.53 7.74 -0.21
N GLY A 240 3.54 8.62 -0.04
CA GLY A 240 3.35 9.76 -0.94
C GLY A 240 4.16 10.99 -0.56
N HIS A 241 4.29 11.26 0.74
CA HIS A 241 4.86 12.53 1.20
C HIS A 241 6.36 12.43 1.45
N TYR A 242 6.78 11.54 2.34
CA TYR A 242 8.15 11.49 2.81
C TYR A 242 9.10 10.68 1.93
N LEU A 243 8.58 9.72 1.17
CA LEU A 243 9.33 9.09 0.07
C LEU A 243 9.76 10.14 -0.95
N ASN A 244 8.85 11.03 -1.38
CA ASN A 244 9.15 12.11 -2.33
C ASN A 244 10.26 13.06 -1.84
N TYR A 245 10.36 13.28 -0.53
CA TYR A 245 11.46 14.05 0.07
C TYR A 245 12.82 13.36 -0.12
N THR A 246 12.83 12.02 -0.17
CA THR A 246 14.03 11.20 -0.38
C THR A 246 14.37 11.03 -1.86
N LEU A 247 13.36 10.71 -2.69
CA LEU A 247 13.53 10.38 -4.12
C LEU A 247 14.26 11.48 -4.90
N ARG A 248 14.04 12.75 -4.56
CA ARG A 248 14.70 13.89 -5.23
C ARG A 248 16.22 13.90 -5.10
N HIS A 249 16.75 13.38 -4.00
CA HIS A 249 18.19 13.23 -3.79
C HIS A 249 18.68 11.90 -4.36
N LEU A 250 17.89 10.85 -4.14
CA LEU A 250 18.22 9.49 -4.53
C LEU A 250 18.32 9.33 -6.04
N ALA A 251 17.44 9.97 -6.82
CA ALA A 251 17.47 9.91 -8.29
C ALA A 251 18.77 10.46 -8.87
N LEU A 252 19.24 11.61 -8.38
CA LEU A 252 20.49 12.23 -8.83
C LEU A 252 21.70 11.36 -8.47
N PHE A 253 21.71 10.79 -7.27
CA PHE A 253 22.74 9.84 -6.86
C PHE A 253 22.73 8.57 -7.73
N ALA A 254 21.57 7.92 -7.87
CA ALA A 254 21.42 6.68 -8.62
C ALA A 254 21.95 6.84 -10.05
N ARG A 255 21.56 7.93 -10.72
CA ARG A 255 22.04 8.25 -12.06
C ARG A 255 23.54 8.50 -12.11
N ALA A 256 24.07 9.35 -11.22
CA ALA A 256 25.51 9.64 -11.18
C ALA A 256 26.35 8.39 -10.90
N TYR A 257 25.83 7.48 -10.07
CA TYR A 257 26.52 6.26 -9.69
C TYR A 257 26.51 5.21 -10.79
N ASP A 258 25.40 5.07 -11.51
CA ASP A 258 25.30 4.20 -12.67
C ASP A 258 26.21 4.70 -13.81
N GLN A 259 26.04 5.96 -14.23
CA GLN A 259 26.81 6.54 -15.34
C GLN A 259 28.30 6.71 -15.02
N GLY A 260 28.63 7.06 -13.77
CA GLY A 260 30.01 7.34 -13.36
C GLY A 260 30.81 6.12 -12.94
N SER A 261 30.16 5.17 -12.25
CA SER A 261 30.81 4.02 -11.64
C SER A 261 30.39 2.68 -12.23
N GLY A 262 29.37 2.65 -13.10
CA GLY A 262 28.79 1.43 -13.65
C GLY A 262 28.00 0.61 -12.62
N VAL A 263 27.59 1.23 -11.51
CA VAL A 263 26.82 0.56 -10.45
C VAL A 263 25.37 0.99 -10.54
N ASN A 264 24.56 0.12 -11.11
CA ASN A 264 23.13 0.30 -11.23
C ASN A 264 22.41 -0.12 -9.93
N ILE A 265 21.75 0.84 -9.28
CA ILE A 265 20.92 0.62 -8.08
C ILE A 265 19.40 0.71 -8.35
N TYR A 266 18.96 0.91 -9.59
CA TYR A 266 17.53 0.96 -9.92
C TYR A 266 16.77 -0.32 -9.49
N PRO A 267 17.28 -1.55 -9.74
CA PRO A 267 16.60 -2.77 -9.29
C PRO A 267 16.42 -2.85 -7.76
N ASN A 268 17.33 -2.24 -7.00
CA ASN A 268 17.25 -2.16 -5.55
C ASN A 268 16.15 -1.22 -5.05
N LEU A 269 15.75 -0.25 -5.88
CA LEU A 269 14.74 0.76 -5.55
C LEU A 269 13.36 0.42 -6.12
N GLN A 270 13.29 -0.49 -7.10
CA GLN A 270 12.07 -0.89 -7.79
C GLN A 270 10.88 -1.21 -6.85
N PRO A 271 11.06 -1.90 -5.70
CA PRO A 271 9.95 -2.17 -4.80
C PRO A 271 9.21 -0.91 -4.31
N LEU A 272 9.92 0.22 -4.15
CA LEU A 272 9.30 1.51 -3.77
C LEU A 272 8.28 1.96 -4.81
N PHE A 273 8.52 1.67 -6.09
CA PHE A 273 7.68 2.09 -7.21
C PHE A 273 6.56 1.09 -7.46
N ASP A 274 6.87 -0.21 -7.45
CA ASP A 274 5.87 -1.28 -7.63
C ASP A 274 4.76 -1.16 -6.58
N LEU A 275 5.12 -0.98 -5.32
CA LEU A 275 4.13 -0.75 -4.25
C LEU A 275 3.35 0.53 -4.48
N SER A 276 4.02 1.64 -4.83
CA SER A 276 3.36 2.93 -5.04
C SER A 276 2.37 2.88 -6.21
N ILE A 277 2.62 2.08 -7.25
CA ILE A 277 1.67 1.77 -8.31
C ILE A 277 0.52 0.94 -7.72
N GLY A 278 0.84 -0.17 -7.05
CA GLY A 278 -0.13 -1.09 -6.44
C GLY A 278 -1.12 -0.42 -5.48
N ILE A 279 -0.69 0.59 -4.73
CA ILE A 279 -1.55 1.29 -3.74
C ILE A 279 -2.16 2.59 -4.25
N ARG A 280 -1.84 3.03 -5.48
CA ARG A 280 -2.33 4.32 -6.01
C ARG A 280 -3.86 4.38 -5.99
N MET A 281 -4.42 5.49 -5.56
CA MET A 281 -5.84 5.78 -5.68
C MET A 281 -6.20 6.15 -7.13
N PRO A 282 -7.50 6.15 -7.49
CA PRO A 282 -7.94 6.45 -8.86
C PRO A 282 -7.48 7.82 -9.39
N ASP A 283 -7.27 8.81 -8.52
CA ASP A 283 -6.74 10.14 -8.89
C ASP A 283 -5.22 10.15 -9.15
N GLY A 284 -4.56 8.99 -9.03
CA GLY A 284 -3.13 8.79 -9.23
C GLY A 284 -2.26 9.11 -8.02
N THR A 285 -2.83 9.50 -6.89
CA THR A 285 -2.08 9.76 -5.64
C THR A 285 -1.93 8.48 -4.81
N THR A 286 -0.96 8.44 -3.88
CA THR A 286 -0.94 7.39 -2.84
C THR A 286 -1.63 7.92 -1.57
N PRO A 287 -2.38 7.09 -0.85
CA PRO A 287 -3.16 7.53 0.31
C PRO A 287 -2.30 8.16 1.41
N ASN A 288 -2.91 9.05 2.19
CA ASN A 288 -2.30 9.82 3.27
C ASN A 288 -2.16 9.04 4.59
N VAL A 289 -1.73 7.77 4.51
CA VAL A 289 -1.42 6.89 5.65
C VAL A 289 -0.18 7.39 6.40
N SER A 290 -0.11 7.09 7.70
CA SER A 290 0.92 7.60 8.61
C SER A 290 0.98 9.14 8.54
N ASN A 291 2.12 9.75 8.84
CA ASN A 291 2.29 11.20 8.80
C ASN A 291 2.45 11.71 7.36
N GLY A 292 1.46 11.40 6.50
CA GLY A 292 1.49 11.63 5.07
C GLY A 292 0.46 12.64 4.56
N LEU A 293 0.70 13.12 3.34
CA LEU A 293 -0.24 13.88 2.53
C LEU A 293 -0.65 13.02 1.33
N ASN A 294 -1.79 13.35 0.72
CA ASN A 294 -2.24 12.65 -0.47
C ASN A 294 -1.47 13.16 -1.68
N ARG A 295 -0.43 12.42 -2.08
CA ARG A 295 0.56 12.86 -3.07
C ARG A 295 0.90 11.72 -4.02
N PRO A 296 1.08 11.99 -5.33
CA PRO A 296 1.65 11.02 -6.23
C PRO A 296 3.14 10.87 -5.93
N VAL A 297 3.65 9.67 -6.12
CA VAL A 297 5.09 9.40 -6.01
C VAL A 297 5.77 9.89 -7.27
N ALA A 298 6.92 10.56 -7.13
CA ALA A 298 7.71 11.09 -8.23
C ALA A 298 8.50 9.99 -8.96
N MET A 299 7.81 8.91 -9.36
CA MET A 299 8.34 7.78 -10.13
C MET A 299 8.95 8.21 -11.45
N ASN A 300 8.43 9.30 -11.99
CA ASN A 300 8.95 9.94 -13.18
C ASN A 300 10.45 10.27 -13.08
N LEU A 301 11.03 10.31 -11.87
CA LEU A 301 12.47 10.48 -11.62
C LEU A 301 13.32 9.23 -11.91
N PHE A 302 12.70 8.07 -12.13
CA PHE A 302 13.36 6.76 -12.22
C PHE A 302 13.07 6.01 -13.52
N THR A 303 12.41 6.65 -14.49
CA THR A 303 12.06 6.08 -15.81
C THR A 303 13.27 5.70 -16.68
N GLN A 304 14.48 5.92 -16.18
CA GLN A 304 15.75 5.50 -16.78
C GLN A 304 16.21 4.12 -16.31
N THR A 305 15.41 3.45 -15.48
CA THR A 305 15.61 2.04 -15.16
C THR A 305 15.81 1.23 -16.46
N PRO A 306 16.75 0.28 -16.51
CA PRO A 306 17.02 -0.49 -17.72
C PRO A 306 15.88 -1.44 -18.11
N ASN A 307 14.91 -1.67 -17.22
CA ASN A 307 13.72 -2.46 -17.51
C ASN A 307 12.66 -1.58 -18.22
N ALA A 308 12.43 -1.84 -19.50
CA ALA A 308 11.49 -1.07 -20.31
C ALA A 308 10.03 -1.21 -19.85
N ALA A 309 9.66 -2.33 -19.20
CA ALA A 309 8.31 -2.51 -18.65
C ALA A 309 8.10 -1.58 -17.44
N ASP A 310 9.02 -1.64 -16.47
CA ASP A 310 9.00 -0.79 -15.27
C ASP A 310 8.99 0.71 -15.66
N ALA A 311 9.88 1.11 -16.58
CA ALA A 311 9.90 2.48 -17.10
C ALA A 311 8.59 2.88 -17.79
N GLY A 312 7.93 1.95 -18.49
CA GLY A 312 6.63 2.16 -19.13
C GLY A 312 5.49 2.39 -18.12
N GLU A 313 5.49 1.64 -17.02
CA GLU A 313 4.50 1.78 -15.94
C GLU A 313 4.71 3.06 -15.13
N GLU A 314 5.95 3.40 -14.77
CA GLU A 314 6.29 4.67 -14.11
C GLU A 314 5.88 5.88 -14.97
N LEU A 315 6.07 5.78 -16.28
CA LEU A 315 5.66 6.78 -17.25
C LEU A 315 4.13 6.89 -17.35
N TRP A 316 3.43 5.76 -17.41
CA TRP A 316 1.97 5.76 -17.37
C TRP A 316 1.44 6.37 -16.08
N TYR A 317 2.03 6.03 -14.93
CA TYR A 317 1.66 6.58 -13.63
C TYR A 317 1.73 8.11 -13.69
N HIS A 318 2.86 8.65 -14.14
CA HIS A 318 3.04 10.10 -14.30
C HIS A 318 2.01 10.74 -15.26
N ASN A 319 1.77 10.12 -16.41
CA ASN A 319 0.84 10.63 -17.42
C ASN A 319 -0.63 10.55 -17.00
N SER A 320 -0.95 9.66 -16.06
CA SER A 320 -2.30 9.49 -15.49
C SER A 320 -2.65 10.55 -14.44
N LEU A 321 -1.68 11.32 -13.96
CA LEU A 321 -1.90 12.35 -12.95
C LEU A 321 -2.74 13.52 -13.51
N PRO A 322 -3.68 14.10 -12.72
CA PRO A 322 -4.46 15.26 -13.15
C PRO A 322 -3.57 16.42 -13.59
N GLN A 323 -3.68 16.86 -14.85
CA GLN A 323 -2.83 17.93 -15.40
C GLN A 323 -3.48 19.33 -15.30
N PRO A 324 -2.72 20.39 -14.97
CA PRO A 324 -1.31 20.34 -14.56
C PRO A 324 -1.23 19.77 -13.14
N TYR A 325 -0.55 18.62 -12.94
CA TYR A 325 -0.24 18.21 -11.58
C TYR A 325 0.94 19.08 -11.22
N PRO A 326 0.75 20.03 -10.31
CA PRO A 326 1.85 20.83 -9.87
C PRO A 326 2.67 19.90 -8.99
N PHE A 327 3.70 19.26 -9.55
CA PHE A 327 4.92 18.98 -8.78
C PHE A 327 5.57 20.32 -8.31
N ASP A 328 4.77 21.39 -8.13
CA ASP A 328 4.99 22.75 -8.58
C ASP A 328 6.25 23.42 -8.04
N ALA A 329 6.59 24.45 -8.81
CA ALA A 329 7.17 25.72 -8.40
C ALA A 329 6.94 26.19 -6.95
N VAL A 330 5.88 25.80 -6.24
CA VAL A 330 5.63 26.23 -4.85
C VAL A 330 6.33 25.31 -3.87
N ASN A 331 6.37 24.00 -4.11
CA ASN A 331 7.32 23.09 -3.45
C ASN A 331 8.77 23.37 -3.86
N ILE A 332 9.00 23.95 -5.04
CA ILE A 332 10.32 24.44 -5.46
C ILE A 332 10.80 25.60 -4.56
N LEU A 333 9.87 26.39 -4.01
CA LEU A 333 10.18 27.55 -3.17
C LEU A 333 10.12 27.27 -1.66
N ASN A 334 9.25 26.36 -1.21
CA ASN A 334 9.13 26.04 0.22
C ASN A 334 10.14 24.99 0.70
N ASN A 335 10.62 24.08 -0.17
CA ASN A 335 11.58 23.03 0.22
C ASN A 335 12.60 22.61 -0.86
N ASN A 336 12.63 23.08 -2.12
CA ASN A 336 13.58 22.50 -3.10
C ASN A 336 13.85 23.33 -4.35
N GLY A 337 15.01 23.98 -4.46
CA GLY A 337 15.43 24.68 -5.68
C GLY A 337 15.99 23.82 -6.82
N THR A 338 15.72 22.50 -6.88
CA THR A 338 16.37 21.53 -7.80
C THR A 338 15.58 21.22 -9.08
N TYR A 339 16.28 20.97 -10.19
CA TYR A 339 15.69 20.63 -11.50
C TYR A 339 15.59 19.12 -11.77
N SER A 340 15.45 18.28 -10.73
CA SER A 340 15.54 16.82 -10.86
C SER A 340 14.57 16.22 -11.90
N SER A 341 13.35 16.75 -12.02
CA SER A 341 12.37 16.30 -13.00
C SER A 341 12.77 16.57 -14.45
N PHE A 342 13.59 17.61 -14.72
CA PHE A 342 14.11 17.87 -16.06
C PHE A 342 14.92 16.69 -16.58
N PHE A 343 15.71 16.04 -15.72
CA PHE A 343 16.61 14.96 -16.12
C PHE A 343 15.87 13.67 -16.45
N ALA A 344 14.71 13.44 -15.83
CA ALA A 344 14.09 12.13 -15.86
C ALA A 344 13.09 11.95 -17.01
N LEU A 345 12.48 13.03 -17.51
CA LEU A 345 11.46 12.98 -18.57
C LEU A 345 12.00 13.27 -19.99
N THR A 346 13.29 13.09 -20.20
CA THR A 346 13.95 13.29 -21.50
C THR A 346 14.19 11.96 -22.21
N ASP A 347 13.68 10.85 -21.68
CA ASP A 347 13.77 9.52 -22.28
C ASP A 347 12.43 8.85 -22.63
N PHE A 348 11.38 9.64 -22.90
CA PHE A 348 10.08 9.10 -23.35
C PHE A 348 10.09 8.36 -24.70
N THR A 349 11.24 8.27 -25.37
CA THR A 349 11.35 7.62 -26.68
C THR A 349 11.72 6.15 -26.58
N THR A 350 12.21 5.67 -25.43
CA THR A 350 12.65 4.28 -25.22
C THR A 350 11.55 3.43 -24.58
N ALA A 351 10.83 3.97 -23.60
CA ALA A 351 9.67 3.34 -22.98
C ALA A 351 8.37 4.00 -23.45
N THR A 352 7.37 3.20 -23.80
CA THR A 352 6.01 3.69 -24.09
C THR A 352 5.20 3.66 -22.80
N PRO A 353 4.45 4.72 -22.45
CA PRO A 353 3.57 4.69 -21.29
C PRO A 353 2.63 3.48 -21.37
N GLN A 354 2.65 2.62 -20.37
CA GLN A 354 1.85 1.41 -20.32
C GLN A 354 1.20 1.26 -18.94
N ALA A 355 -0.12 1.07 -18.90
CA ALA A 355 -0.79 0.72 -17.65
C ALA A 355 -0.31 -0.66 -17.15
N PRO A 356 -0.32 -0.92 -15.83
CA PRO A 356 0.03 -2.22 -15.31
C PRO A 356 -0.81 -3.31 -15.98
N THR A 357 -0.14 -4.38 -16.40
CA THR A 357 -0.83 -5.56 -16.94
C THR A 357 -1.29 -6.52 -15.85
N ALA A 358 -0.79 -6.32 -14.63
CA ALA A 358 -1.23 -7.05 -13.45
C ALA A 358 -2.69 -6.71 -13.11
N SER A 359 -3.30 -7.60 -12.33
CA SER A 359 -4.64 -7.39 -11.79
C SER A 359 -4.73 -6.03 -11.08
N PRO A 360 -5.88 -5.34 -11.19
CA PRO A 360 -6.12 -4.14 -10.41
C PRO A 360 -6.16 -4.42 -8.90
N THR A 361 -6.65 -5.59 -8.49
CA THR A 361 -6.49 -6.07 -7.11
C THR A 361 -5.02 -6.32 -6.83
N TYR A 362 -4.55 -5.80 -5.68
CA TYR A 362 -3.14 -5.79 -5.34
C TYR A 362 -2.93 -6.32 -3.93
N PHE A 363 -2.09 -7.34 -3.83
CA PHE A 363 -1.54 -7.82 -2.56
C PHE A 363 -0.06 -7.53 -2.53
N ALA A 364 0.37 -6.73 -1.55
CA ALA A 364 1.78 -6.46 -1.39
C ALA A 364 2.54 -7.77 -1.13
N PRO A 365 3.64 -8.04 -1.88
CA PRO A 365 4.25 -9.37 -1.91
C PRO A 365 5.13 -9.66 -0.68
N GLY A 366 5.44 -8.65 0.14
CA GLY A 366 6.38 -8.76 1.25
C GLY A 366 5.77 -8.36 2.58
N GLN A 367 6.60 -7.68 3.38
CA GLN A 367 6.34 -7.37 4.78
C GLN A 367 5.32 -6.26 5.00
N SER A 368 4.96 -5.47 3.98
CA SER A 368 3.98 -4.40 4.18
C SER A 368 2.58 -4.92 4.42
N HIS A 369 2.24 -6.12 3.93
CA HIS A 369 0.94 -6.76 4.15
C HIS A 369 -0.27 -5.91 3.73
N ILE A 370 -0.08 -4.95 2.81
CA ILE A 370 -1.14 -4.11 2.28
C ILE A 370 -1.97 -4.89 1.26
N SER A 371 -3.30 -4.76 1.33
CA SER A 371 -4.22 -5.27 0.31
C SER A 371 -5.05 -4.13 -0.26
N VAL A 372 -5.28 -4.17 -1.56
CA VAL A 372 -6.14 -3.22 -2.28
C VAL A 372 -7.09 -3.99 -3.20
N PHE A 373 -8.38 -3.68 -3.13
CA PHE A 373 -9.39 -4.11 -4.09
C PHE A 373 -9.84 -2.93 -4.93
N ARG A 374 -9.91 -3.14 -6.24
CA ARG A 374 -10.39 -2.12 -7.19
C ARG A 374 -10.84 -2.80 -8.48
N GLU A 375 -11.75 -2.16 -9.20
CA GLU A 375 -12.29 -2.66 -10.47
C GLU A 375 -11.27 -2.54 -11.61
N ASP A 376 -10.61 -1.38 -11.71
CA ASP A 376 -9.67 -1.09 -12.77
C ASP A 376 -8.60 -0.06 -12.35
N TRP A 377 -7.70 0.25 -13.28
CA TRP A 377 -6.63 1.24 -13.09
C TRP A 377 -7.05 2.69 -13.42
N GLY A 378 -8.31 2.88 -13.78
CA GLY A 378 -8.91 4.12 -14.26
C GLY A 378 -9.28 5.12 -13.15
N THR A 379 -9.62 6.33 -13.57
CA THR A 379 -9.83 7.47 -12.66
C THR A 379 -11.21 7.50 -11.99
N THR A 380 -12.07 6.53 -12.30
CA THR A 380 -13.42 6.40 -11.74
C THR A 380 -13.61 5.08 -11.01
N SER A 381 -12.56 4.28 -10.85
CA SER A 381 -12.63 2.99 -10.15
C SER A 381 -13.10 3.20 -8.72
N ASP A 382 -13.88 2.24 -8.23
CA ASP A 382 -14.01 2.02 -6.79
C ASP A 382 -12.74 1.37 -6.27
N TYR A 383 -12.36 1.72 -5.03
CA TYR A 383 -11.10 1.35 -4.41
C TYR A 383 -11.33 1.15 -2.92
N LEU A 384 -10.87 0.03 -2.37
CA LEU A 384 -10.77 -0.22 -0.93
C LEU A 384 -9.37 -0.72 -0.61
N MET A 385 -8.69 -0.08 0.34
CA MET A 385 -7.39 -0.51 0.85
C MET A 385 -7.49 -0.82 2.34
N ILE A 386 -6.78 -1.87 2.76
CA ILE A 386 -6.37 -2.05 4.15
C ILE A 386 -4.87 -1.75 4.27
N SER A 387 -4.54 -0.81 5.15
CA SER A 387 -3.18 -0.63 5.61
C SER A 387 -3.05 -1.32 6.97
N PRO A 388 -2.16 -2.30 7.14
CA PRO A 388 -1.93 -2.87 8.46
C PRO A 388 -1.30 -1.86 9.41
N GLY A 389 -0.81 -0.70 8.96
CA GLY A 389 -0.19 0.31 9.82
C GLY A 389 1.20 -0.13 10.27
N VAL A 390 2.07 -0.46 9.29
CA VAL A 390 3.47 -0.81 9.56
C VAL A 390 4.20 0.44 9.99
N ASP A 391 4.67 0.38 11.23
CA ASP A 391 5.40 1.45 11.87
C ASP A 391 6.90 1.12 11.97
N PRO A 392 7.77 2.14 11.94
CA PRO A 392 9.16 1.95 12.28
C PRO A 392 9.32 1.48 13.74
N PRO A 393 10.36 0.69 14.05
CA PRO A 393 10.55 0.17 15.40
C PRO A 393 10.71 1.33 16.41
N PRO A 394 10.19 1.19 17.64
CA PRO A 394 10.39 2.21 18.66
C PRO A 394 11.87 2.31 19.01
N LEU A 395 12.34 3.52 19.24
CA LEU A 395 13.69 3.69 19.77
C LEU A 395 13.71 3.25 21.22
N VAL A 396 14.50 2.21 21.52
CA VAL A 396 14.70 1.74 22.88
C VAL A 396 15.86 2.50 23.52
N LEU A 397 15.55 3.49 24.36
CA LEU A 397 16.51 4.15 25.22
C LEU A 397 16.74 3.31 26.48
N ASN A 398 17.77 2.47 26.42
CA ASN A 398 18.28 1.73 27.57
C ASN A 398 19.18 2.64 28.41
N ALA A 399 18.61 3.39 29.35
CA ALA A 399 19.39 4.09 30.37
C ALA A 399 19.61 3.17 31.58
N PRO A 400 20.86 2.92 32.02
CA PRO A 400 21.15 2.01 33.15
C PRO A 400 20.48 2.37 34.48
N THR A 401 19.95 3.58 34.58
CA THR A 401 19.31 4.13 35.79
C THR A 401 17.79 4.09 35.73
N LEU A 402 17.19 3.69 34.60
CA LEU A 402 15.75 3.57 34.50
C LEU A 402 15.33 2.12 34.77
N PRO A 403 14.26 1.91 35.56
CA PRO A 403 13.79 0.57 35.89
C PRO A 403 13.20 -0.16 34.67
N GLU A 404 12.79 0.58 33.63
CA GLU A 404 12.27 0.05 32.37
C GLU A 404 12.84 0.85 31.19
N PRO A 405 13.01 0.24 29.99
CA PRO A 405 13.42 0.97 28.79
C PRO A 405 12.43 2.10 28.44
N ILE A 406 12.93 3.25 27.97
CA ILE A 406 12.07 4.25 27.36
C ILE A 406 11.91 3.90 25.89
N TYR A 407 10.68 3.61 25.49
CA TYR A 407 10.31 3.53 24.08
C TYR A 407 9.96 4.94 23.59
N ILE A 408 10.75 5.50 22.68
CA ILE A 408 10.36 6.71 21.95
C ILE A 408 9.55 6.26 20.74
N SER A 409 8.35 6.82 20.61
CA SER A 409 7.47 6.63 19.45
C SER A 409 8.24 6.92 18.16
N ALA A 410 8.01 6.12 17.12
CA ALA A 410 8.56 6.39 15.81
C ALA A 410 8.20 7.81 15.33
N PHE A 411 9.04 8.44 14.52
CA PHE A 411 8.97 9.88 14.30
C PHE A 411 7.75 10.31 13.45
N HIS A 412 7.21 9.41 12.61
CA HIS A 412 6.20 9.72 11.57
C HIS A 412 5.04 8.74 11.45
N SER A 413 4.81 7.86 12.42
CA SER A 413 3.67 6.95 12.36
C SER A 413 2.46 7.38 13.19
N HIS A 414 1.34 6.74 12.92
CA HIS A 414 0.05 6.93 13.56
C HIS A 414 -0.38 5.65 14.30
N ASN A 415 -1.55 5.68 14.94
CA ASN A 415 -2.18 4.48 15.49
C ASN A 415 -3.25 4.01 14.48
N ASP A 416 -2.81 3.68 13.27
CA ASP A 416 -3.61 3.40 12.08
C ASP A 416 -3.62 1.92 11.70
N THR A 417 -3.48 1.06 12.70
CA THR A 417 -3.35 -0.37 12.48
C THR A 417 -4.62 -0.98 11.89
N MET A 418 -4.50 -1.70 10.76
CA MET A 418 -5.61 -2.21 9.95
C MET A 418 -6.59 -1.12 9.44
N GLU A 419 -6.12 0.10 9.24
CA GLU A 419 -6.92 1.21 8.72
C GLU A 419 -7.50 0.89 7.34
N LEU A 420 -8.80 1.17 7.18
CA LEU A 420 -9.52 1.08 5.91
C LEU A 420 -9.54 2.43 5.20
N LEU A 421 -9.31 2.43 3.89
CA LEU A 421 -9.39 3.64 3.06
C LEU A 421 -10.21 3.33 1.82
N LEU A 422 -11.14 4.22 1.47
CA LEU A 422 -12.05 3.98 0.34
C LEU A 422 -12.14 5.19 -0.56
N ALA A 423 -12.05 4.94 -1.87
CA ALA A 423 -12.49 5.89 -2.88
C ALA A 423 -13.69 5.31 -3.66
N ALA A 424 -14.75 6.09 -3.80
CA ALA A 424 -15.92 5.74 -4.61
C ALA A 424 -15.97 6.64 -5.84
N LYS A 425 -16.15 6.06 -7.03
CA LYS A 425 -16.23 6.76 -8.31
C LYS A 425 -15.06 7.73 -8.51
N GLY A 426 -13.88 7.30 -8.08
CA GLY A 426 -12.63 8.07 -8.12
C GLY A 426 -12.49 9.17 -7.06
N LYS A 427 -13.39 9.26 -6.08
CA LYS A 427 -13.35 10.26 -5.00
C LYS A 427 -13.03 9.61 -3.66
N TYR A 428 -11.97 10.08 -3.02
CA TYR A 428 -11.53 9.61 -1.72
C TYR A 428 -12.55 10.00 -0.63
N LEU A 429 -13.20 9.01 -0.02
CA LEU A 429 -14.36 9.20 0.87
C LEU A 429 -14.11 8.76 2.31
N LEU A 430 -13.62 7.53 2.52
CA LEU A 430 -13.18 7.08 3.85
C LEU A 430 -11.68 7.28 3.94
N VAL A 431 -11.25 8.14 4.87
CA VAL A 431 -9.95 8.79 4.78
C VAL A 431 -9.14 8.64 6.06
N ALA A 432 -7.82 8.62 5.89
CA ALA A 432 -6.87 8.84 6.97
C ALA A 432 -6.82 10.35 7.34
N PRO A 433 -6.46 10.69 8.58
CA PRO A 433 -6.39 12.08 9.02
C PRO A 433 -5.20 12.85 8.42
N GLY A 434 -4.19 12.14 7.91
CA GLY A 434 -3.03 12.71 7.23
C GLY A 434 -2.07 13.47 8.14
N TYR A 435 -1.36 14.43 7.58
CA TYR A 435 -0.13 14.98 8.15
C TYR A 435 -0.31 15.76 9.48
N GLN A 436 0.41 15.35 10.53
CA GLN A 436 0.43 16.01 11.84
C GLN A 436 1.40 17.18 11.89
N ARG A 437 0.86 18.41 11.84
CA ARG A 437 1.59 19.62 12.22
C ARG A 437 0.66 20.59 12.91
N SER A 438 0.85 20.78 14.20
CA SER A 438 0.10 21.78 14.99
C SER A 438 0.72 23.19 14.91
N ASP A 439 1.92 23.32 14.34
CA ASP A 439 2.68 24.56 14.20
C ASP A 439 2.39 25.34 12.90
N LEU A 440 1.60 24.79 11.97
CA LEU A 440 1.27 25.51 10.74
C LEU A 440 0.23 26.60 10.98
N SER A 441 0.23 27.62 10.11
CA SER A 441 -0.63 28.80 10.27
C SER A 441 -2.12 28.47 10.26
N ASN A 442 -2.51 27.42 9.53
CA ASN A 442 -3.91 27.03 9.36
C ASN A 442 -4.29 25.80 10.20
N SER A 443 -3.39 25.30 11.06
CA SER A 443 -3.66 24.10 11.85
C SER A 443 -4.85 24.32 12.79
N PRO A 444 -5.89 23.49 12.72
CA PRO A 444 -7.05 23.64 13.58
C PRO A 444 -6.70 23.26 15.04
N PRO A 445 -7.36 23.89 16.03
CA PRO A 445 -7.19 23.49 17.42
C PRO A 445 -7.67 22.05 17.61
N GLY A 446 -6.88 21.27 18.36
CA GLY A 446 -7.20 19.86 18.65
C GLY A 446 -6.85 18.86 17.55
N LEU A 447 -6.07 19.25 16.53
CA LEU A 447 -5.52 18.32 15.54
C LEU A 447 -4.73 17.20 16.22
N ALA A 448 -5.20 15.97 16.09
CA ALA A 448 -4.62 14.79 16.73
C ALA A 448 -4.59 13.60 15.76
N THR A 449 -3.89 13.74 14.65
CA THR A 449 -3.87 12.74 13.56
C THR A 449 -3.19 11.41 13.94
N GLN A 450 -2.52 11.34 15.10
CA GLN A 450 -2.01 10.09 15.68
C GLN A 450 -3.03 9.36 16.57
N ASP A 451 -4.14 10.00 16.93
CA ASP A 451 -5.16 9.41 17.79
C ASP A 451 -5.96 8.36 17.00
N PRO A 452 -6.07 7.11 17.50
CA PRO A 452 -6.78 6.04 16.80
C PRO A 452 -8.24 6.38 16.44
N THR A 453 -8.90 7.25 17.19
CA THR A 453 -10.27 7.67 16.90
C THR A 453 -10.39 8.52 15.63
N TRP A 454 -9.26 8.93 15.04
CA TRP A 454 -9.17 9.65 13.77
C TRP A 454 -8.98 8.72 12.56
N HIS A 455 -8.91 7.41 12.77
CA HIS A 455 -8.65 6.40 11.74
C HIS A 455 -9.81 5.44 11.53
N ASN A 456 -9.87 4.79 10.36
CA ASN A 456 -10.90 3.80 10.05
C ASN A 456 -10.56 2.39 10.59
N VAL A 457 -10.58 2.23 11.90
CA VAL A 457 -10.00 1.08 12.63
C VAL A 457 -11.02 0.46 13.60
N VAL A 458 -10.72 -0.74 14.09
CA VAL A 458 -11.41 -1.30 15.27
C VAL A 458 -10.75 -0.74 16.53
N LEU A 459 -11.57 -0.12 17.38
CA LEU A 459 -11.17 0.34 18.71
C LEU A 459 -11.42 -0.75 19.75
N ILE A 460 -10.52 -0.88 20.72
CA ILE A 460 -10.69 -1.71 21.92
C ILE A 460 -10.58 -0.78 23.12
N ASP A 461 -11.64 -0.72 23.93
CA ASP A 461 -11.74 0.13 25.12
C ASP A 461 -11.43 1.62 24.82
N GLY A 462 -11.74 2.07 23.60
CA GLY A 462 -11.55 3.44 23.12
C GLY A 462 -10.19 3.76 22.50
N GLY A 463 -9.27 2.81 22.38
CA GLY A 463 -7.97 2.97 21.73
C GLY A 463 -7.68 1.92 20.63
N VAL A 464 -6.46 1.93 20.08
CA VAL A 464 -5.93 0.89 19.16
C VAL A 464 -4.57 0.43 19.67
N GLY A 465 -4.23 -0.83 19.40
CA GLY A 465 -2.85 -1.29 19.36
C GLY A 465 -2.39 -2.15 20.54
N PRO A 466 -1.21 -2.77 20.41
CA PRO A 466 -0.63 -3.61 21.42
C PRO A 466 0.04 -2.73 22.49
N GLN A 467 -0.52 -2.76 23.69
CA GLN A 467 0.08 -2.25 24.93
C GLN A 467 -0.11 -0.75 25.20
N SER A 468 -0.34 -0.47 26.48
CA SER A 468 -0.59 0.83 27.11
C SER A 468 0.54 1.86 27.03
N GLN A 469 1.52 1.68 26.14
CA GLN A 469 2.73 2.50 26.03
C GLN A 469 2.99 3.08 24.63
N GLY A 470 2.03 2.97 23.69
CA GLY A 470 2.23 3.48 22.34
C GLY A 470 3.30 2.71 21.56
N MET A 471 3.44 1.40 21.85
CA MET A 471 4.20 0.52 20.98
C MET A 471 3.40 0.32 19.71
N ARG A 472 4.11 0.61 18.64
CA ARG A 472 3.64 0.70 17.27
C ARG A 472 3.88 -0.62 16.55
N MET A 473 3.03 -0.94 15.58
CA MET A 473 2.94 -2.30 15.05
C MET A 473 3.98 -2.58 13.98
N ARG A 474 4.56 -3.77 14.03
CA ARG A 474 5.63 -4.22 13.13
C ARG A 474 5.12 -5.29 12.17
N PRO A 475 5.76 -5.49 11.01
CA PRO A 475 5.33 -6.49 10.02
C PRO A 475 5.06 -7.88 10.60
N GLU A 476 5.90 -8.36 11.52
CA GLU A 476 5.75 -9.68 12.13
C GLU A 476 4.62 -9.79 13.16
N GLU A 477 4.01 -8.66 13.52
CA GLU A 477 2.87 -8.59 14.45
C GLU A 477 1.54 -8.69 13.70
N PHE A 478 1.61 -8.81 12.37
CA PHE A 478 0.50 -9.08 11.48
C PHE A 478 0.61 -10.47 10.87
N THR A 479 -0.53 -11.06 10.58
CA THR A 479 -0.62 -12.16 9.61
C THR A 479 -1.59 -11.73 8.52
N SER A 480 -1.14 -11.77 7.27
CA SER A 480 -2.05 -11.74 6.13
C SER A 480 -2.23 -13.16 5.61
N SER A 481 -3.48 -13.54 5.37
CA SER A 481 -3.87 -14.86 4.89
C SER A 481 -5.03 -14.76 3.92
N ASN A 482 -5.37 -15.91 3.32
CA ASN A 482 -6.55 -16.08 2.49
C ASN A 482 -6.61 -15.11 1.31
N ARG A 483 -5.45 -14.70 0.78
CA ARG A 483 -5.38 -13.76 -0.34
C ARG A 483 -5.87 -14.45 -1.62
N LEU A 484 -6.90 -13.85 -2.21
CA LEU A 484 -7.54 -14.35 -3.40
C LEU A 484 -7.77 -13.19 -4.36
N ASP A 485 -7.11 -13.29 -5.52
CA ASP A 485 -7.32 -12.43 -6.68
C ASP A 485 -7.97 -13.26 -7.79
N SER A 486 -9.24 -12.99 -8.07
CA SER A 486 -10.00 -13.71 -9.09
C SER A 486 -9.53 -13.40 -10.51
N THR A 487 -9.01 -12.19 -10.75
CA THR A 487 -8.53 -11.73 -12.06
C THR A 487 -7.15 -12.30 -12.39
N GLU A 488 -6.17 -12.12 -11.50
CA GLU A 488 -4.78 -12.57 -11.72
C GLU A 488 -4.69 -14.08 -11.85
N LEU A 489 -5.37 -14.79 -10.95
CA LEU A 489 -5.25 -16.24 -10.87
C LEU A 489 -6.29 -16.95 -11.71
N GLY A 490 -7.49 -16.41 -11.91
CA GLY A 490 -8.58 -17.10 -12.61
C GLY A 490 -8.75 -16.70 -14.07
N GLY A 491 -8.31 -15.50 -14.45
CA GLY A 491 -8.59 -14.91 -15.76
C GLY A 491 -10.08 -14.56 -15.97
N PHE A 492 -10.85 -14.47 -14.89
CA PHE A 492 -12.26 -14.06 -14.90
C PHE A 492 -12.51 -12.97 -13.86
N HIS A 493 -13.42 -12.06 -14.19
CA HIS A 493 -13.84 -10.97 -13.31
C HIS A 493 -15.08 -11.35 -12.50
N GLY A 494 -15.18 -10.77 -11.31
CA GLY A 494 -16.42 -10.66 -10.58
C GLY A 494 -16.90 -11.94 -9.92
N VAL A 495 -16.09 -12.72 -9.20
CA VAL A 495 -16.64 -13.63 -8.18
C VAL A 495 -16.59 -12.96 -6.82
N SER A 496 -15.40 -12.91 -6.24
CA SER A 496 -15.06 -12.10 -5.09
C SER A 496 -13.56 -12.20 -4.91
N ASP A 497 -12.89 -11.07 -4.84
CA ASP A 497 -11.55 -11.00 -4.26
C ASP A 497 -11.67 -11.02 -2.74
N PHE A 498 -10.62 -11.49 -2.07
CA PHE A 498 -10.65 -11.67 -0.62
C PHE A 498 -9.26 -11.59 0.00
N SER A 499 -9.18 -11.08 1.22
CA SER A 499 -7.99 -11.19 2.07
C SER A 499 -8.38 -11.04 3.53
N SER A 500 -7.60 -11.64 4.42
CA SER A 500 -7.73 -11.44 5.86
C SER A 500 -6.40 -10.96 6.43
N THR A 501 -6.47 -9.97 7.32
CA THR A 501 -5.33 -9.48 8.10
C THR A 501 -5.67 -9.62 9.57
N SER A 502 -4.78 -10.22 10.35
CA SER A 502 -4.95 -10.41 11.78
C SER A 502 -3.78 -9.86 12.59
N ALA A 503 -4.07 -9.48 13.83
CA ALA A 503 -3.14 -8.95 14.81
C ALA A 503 -3.71 -9.10 16.23
N ASN A 504 -2.85 -9.00 17.24
CA ASN A 504 -3.25 -9.04 18.63
C ASN A 504 -3.13 -7.65 19.30
N TYR A 505 -4.20 -7.19 19.94
CA TYR A 505 -4.27 -5.90 20.63
C TYR A 505 -4.90 -6.08 22.01
N ALA A 506 -4.26 -5.59 23.07
CA ALA A 506 -4.84 -5.57 24.42
C ALA A 506 -5.45 -6.93 24.87
N SER A 507 -4.75 -8.04 24.60
CA SER A 507 -5.24 -9.41 24.85
C SER A 507 -6.46 -9.85 24.02
N THR A 508 -6.72 -9.17 22.90
CA THR A 508 -7.75 -9.50 21.92
C THR A 508 -7.10 -9.82 20.58
N ASP A 509 -7.41 -10.97 20.00
CA ASP A 509 -7.10 -11.26 18.60
C ASP A 509 -8.15 -10.58 17.72
N VAL A 510 -7.68 -9.69 16.83
CA VAL A 510 -8.52 -9.00 15.85
C VAL A 510 -8.16 -9.49 14.46
N THR A 511 -9.16 -9.97 13.73
CA THR A 511 -9.04 -10.33 12.32
C THR A 511 -10.00 -9.50 11.50
N ARG A 512 -9.47 -8.71 10.57
CA ARG A 512 -10.22 -7.96 9.57
C ARG A 512 -10.14 -8.67 8.23
N SER A 513 -11.28 -9.17 7.76
CA SER A 513 -11.41 -9.74 6.41
C SER A 513 -12.09 -8.73 5.49
N MET A 514 -11.57 -8.57 4.29
CA MET A 514 -12.21 -7.80 3.23
C MET A 514 -12.60 -8.74 2.09
N ALA A 515 -13.76 -8.49 1.48
CA ALA A 515 -14.20 -9.12 0.24
C ALA A 515 -14.66 -8.06 -0.76
N PHE A 516 -14.56 -8.36 -2.06
CA PHE A 516 -15.12 -7.54 -3.13
C PHE A 516 -16.15 -8.35 -3.97
N PRO A 517 -17.34 -8.68 -3.40
CA PRO A 517 -18.31 -9.55 -4.06
C PRO A 517 -18.77 -9.02 -5.41
N GLY A 518 -18.52 -9.82 -6.43
CA GLY A 518 -18.89 -9.52 -7.80
C GLY A 518 -18.24 -8.28 -8.41
N GLU A 519 -17.26 -7.68 -7.72
CA GLU A 519 -16.73 -6.34 -8.03
C GLU A 519 -17.82 -5.23 -8.00
N ASP A 520 -18.88 -5.41 -7.21
CA ASP A 520 -20.03 -4.47 -7.16
C ASP A 520 -20.07 -3.58 -5.89
N TYR A 521 -19.61 -4.11 -4.76
CA TYR A 521 -19.61 -3.47 -3.45
C TYR A 521 -18.58 -4.14 -2.54
N PHE A 522 -18.17 -3.51 -1.45
CA PHE A 522 -17.20 -4.11 -0.53
C PHE A 522 -17.86 -4.67 0.72
N VAL A 523 -17.24 -5.70 1.28
CA VAL A 523 -17.62 -6.27 2.58
C VAL A 523 -16.42 -6.28 3.48
N VAL A 524 -16.58 -5.76 4.70
CA VAL A 524 -15.56 -5.84 5.74
C VAL A 524 -16.14 -6.60 6.92
N VAL A 525 -15.40 -7.61 7.38
CA VAL A 525 -15.77 -8.40 8.56
C VAL A 525 -14.66 -8.29 9.58
N ASP A 526 -14.99 -7.73 10.74
CA ASP A 526 -14.12 -7.71 11.90
C ASP A 526 -14.53 -8.82 12.87
N ARG A 527 -13.58 -9.66 13.26
CA ARG A 527 -13.72 -10.68 14.29
C ARG A 527 -12.80 -10.34 15.45
N MET A 528 -13.35 -10.24 16.65
CA MET A 528 -12.62 -9.95 17.87
C MET A 528 -12.79 -11.11 18.83
N GLN A 529 -11.68 -11.68 19.31
CA GLN A 529 -11.68 -12.75 20.31
C GLN A 529 -10.84 -12.34 21.51
N GLY A 530 -11.49 -12.14 22.65
CA GLY A 530 -10.90 -11.60 23.87
C GLY A 530 -10.76 -12.63 25.00
N ASP A 531 -9.89 -12.36 25.97
CA ASP A 531 -9.83 -13.15 27.21
C ASP A 531 -10.88 -12.73 28.25
N SER A 532 -11.54 -11.60 28.00
CA SER A 532 -12.51 -10.95 28.87
C SER A 532 -13.39 -10.00 28.06
N SER A 533 -14.44 -9.45 28.70
CA SER A 533 -15.31 -8.50 28.01
C SER A 533 -14.63 -7.15 27.80
N HIS A 534 -14.62 -6.69 26.55
CA HIS A 534 -14.14 -5.39 26.11
C HIS A 534 -15.26 -4.54 25.49
N ALA A 535 -15.00 -3.25 25.33
CA ALA A 535 -15.79 -2.37 24.48
C ALA A 535 -15.14 -2.30 23.08
N TYR A 536 -15.74 -2.99 22.11
CA TYR A 536 -15.29 -2.96 20.72
C TYR A 536 -15.98 -1.83 19.95
N GLY A 537 -15.21 -1.00 19.25
CA GLY A 537 -15.72 0.14 18.46
C GLY A 537 -15.35 0.02 16.99
N PHE A 538 -16.35 -0.09 16.10
CA PHE A 538 -16.14 0.08 14.66
C PHE A 538 -16.11 1.58 14.35
N ASN A 539 -14.93 2.12 14.01
CA ASN A 539 -14.73 3.54 13.76
C ASN A 539 -14.55 3.82 12.26
N LEU A 540 -15.32 4.77 11.73
CA LEU A 540 -15.14 5.29 10.37
C LEU A 540 -15.08 6.83 10.39
N VAL A 541 -14.21 7.38 9.57
CA VAL A 541 -13.96 8.80 9.32
C VAL A 541 -14.07 9.03 7.83
N GLY A 542 -15.05 9.83 7.43
CA GLY A 542 -15.29 10.15 6.03
C GLY A 542 -15.36 11.64 5.73
N ARG A 543 -15.09 11.99 4.47
CA ARG A 543 -15.18 13.35 3.92
C ARG A 543 -16.61 13.77 3.65
N GLY A 544 -16.80 15.09 3.57
CA GLY A 544 -18.07 15.68 3.16
C GLY A 544 -19.22 15.50 4.16
N THR A 545 -20.43 15.32 3.63
CA THR A 545 -21.65 15.30 4.45
C THR A 545 -21.94 13.88 4.93
N ARG A 546 -22.03 13.70 6.25
CA ARG A 546 -22.48 12.44 6.88
C ARG A 546 -23.97 12.49 7.21
N THR A 547 -24.73 11.50 6.77
CA THR A 547 -26.15 11.31 7.07
C THR A 547 -26.37 9.95 7.71
N VAL A 548 -26.99 9.90 8.90
CA VAL A 548 -27.42 8.64 9.51
C VAL A 548 -28.77 8.26 8.90
N LEU A 549 -28.81 7.16 8.14
CA LEU A 549 -30.01 6.65 7.48
C LEU A 549 -30.81 5.73 8.42
N GLY A 550 -30.10 4.96 9.27
CA GLY A 550 -30.66 3.98 10.19
C GLY A 550 -29.79 3.83 11.44
N ASN A 551 -30.41 3.61 12.60
CA ASN A 551 -29.73 3.37 13.86
C ASN A 551 -30.58 2.48 14.76
N GLN A 552 -30.56 1.19 14.46
CA GLN A 552 -31.16 0.13 15.27
C GLN A 552 -30.09 -0.52 16.14
N PRO A 553 -30.46 -1.21 17.23
CA PRO A 553 -29.48 -1.84 18.12
C PRO A 553 -28.47 -2.72 17.41
N ASN A 554 -28.86 -3.51 16.41
CA ASN A 554 -27.94 -4.44 15.74
C ASN A 554 -27.64 -4.04 14.29
N ALA A 555 -28.12 -2.88 13.84
CA ALA A 555 -27.99 -2.43 12.46
C ALA A 555 -27.88 -0.90 12.39
N ILE A 556 -26.81 -0.38 11.81
CA ILE A 556 -26.56 1.05 11.65
C ILE A 556 -26.27 1.33 10.18
N ASP A 557 -26.96 2.32 9.61
CA ASP A 557 -26.74 2.76 8.23
C ASP A 557 -26.27 4.22 8.21
N VAL A 558 -25.11 4.48 7.60
CA VAL A 558 -24.54 5.83 7.51
C VAL A 558 -24.03 6.10 6.10
N LYS A 559 -24.39 7.26 5.55
CA LYS A 559 -23.96 7.70 4.22
C LYS A 559 -22.98 8.87 4.33
N TRP A 560 -21.92 8.84 3.51
CA TRP A 560 -21.07 9.99 3.22
C TRP A 560 -21.21 10.42 1.76
N GLU A 561 -21.22 11.73 1.53
CA GLU A 561 -21.29 12.33 0.19
C GLU A 561 -20.23 13.44 0.06
N HIS A 562 -19.39 13.34 -0.97
CA HIS A 562 -18.34 14.31 -1.29
C HIS A 562 -18.06 14.31 -2.80
N ASP A 563 -17.91 15.50 -3.39
CA ASP A 563 -17.48 15.70 -4.78
C ASP A 563 -18.21 14.84 -5.85
N GLY A 564 -19.53 14.65 -5.65
CA GLY A 564 -20.38 13.90 -6.57
C GLY A 564 -20.36 12.38 -6.38
N ALA A 565 -19.60 11.87 -5.43
CA ALA A 565 -19.59 10.45 -5.04
C ALA A 565 -20.25 10.23 -3.68
N GLN A 566 -20.64 8.98 -3.43
CA GLN A 566 -21.14 8.54 -2.13
C GLN A 566 -20.63 7.16 -1.74
N VAL A 567 -20.63 6.91 -0.43
CA VAL A 567 -20.55 5.58 0.15
C VAL A 567 -21.65 5.46 1.21
N ILE A 568 -22.39 4.35 1.20
CA ILE A 568 -23.34 3.96 2.24
C ILE A 568 -22.73 2.77 2.99
N GLU A 569 -22.52 2.96 4.29
CA GLU A 569 -22.15 1.92 5.23
C GLU A 569 -23.42 1.27 5.78
N HIS A 570 -23.52 -0.05 5.65
CA HIS A 570 -24.51 -0.89 6.33
C HIS A 570 -23.79 -1.80 7.33
N LEU A 571 -23.86 -1.45 8.61
CA LEU A 571 -23.14 -2.13 9.68
C LEU A 571 -24.08 -3.03 10.49
N ILE A 572 -23.75 -4.31 10.58
CA ILE A 572 -24.43 -5.30 11.43
C ILE A 572 -23.47 -5.80 12.51
N GLY A 573 -23.96 -5.95 13.75
CA GLY A 573 -23.19 -6.46 14.89
C GLY A 573 -23.80 -7.73 15.51
N THR A 574 -22.95 -8.57 16.11
CA THR A 574 -23.42 -9.74 16.89
C THR A 574 -24.11 -9.35 18.20
N GLN A 575 -23.87 -8.12 18.66
CA GLN A 575 -24.45 -7.54 19.87
C GLN A 575 -25.08 -6.19 19.56
N ALA A 576 -25.86 -5.69 20.52
CA ALA A 576 -26.38 -4.34 20.45
C ALA A 576 -25.23 -3.31 20.46
N MET A 577 -25.25 -2.45 19.46
CA MET A 577 -24.34 -1.35 19.23
C MET A 577 -24.95 -0.03 19.69
N SER A 578 -24.08 0.89 20.10
CA SER A 578 -24.40 2.30 20.31
C SER A 578 -23.65 3.14 19.29
N LEU A 579 -24.35 4.08 18.65
CA LEU A 579 -23.75 4.98 17.67
C LEU A 579 -23.34 6.30 18.32
N THR A 580 -22.06 6.64 18.23
CA THR A 580 -21.56 7.98 18.48
C THR A 580 -21.08 8.63 17.19
N THR A 581 -21.24 9.94 17.09
CA THR A 581 -20.77 10.69 15.93
C THR A 581 -19.94 11.88 16.37
N GLY A 582 -19.05 12.34 15.49
CA GLY A 582 -18.20 13.49 15.77
C GLY A 582 -17.74 14.20 14.52
N ASP A 583 -17.09 15.32 14.74
CA ASP A 583 -16.42 16.12 13.73
C ASP A 583 -14.93 16.10 14.02
N LEU A 584 -14.13 15.86 13.00
CA LEU A 584 -12.67 15.82 13.05
C LEU A 584 -12.11 16.73 11.95
N TRP A 585 -10.80 16.65 11.77
CA TRP A 585 -10.09 17.31 10.68
C TRP A 585 -9.25 16.29 9.92
N MET A 586 -8.99 16.56 8.67
CA MET A 586 -7.97 15.87 7.90
C MET A 586 -7.05 16.86 7.21
N HIS A 587 -5.92 16.35 6.75
CA HIS A 587 -4.87 17.10 6.09
C HIS A 587 -4.32 16.27 4.92
N ASP A 588 -4.88 16.46 3.72
CA ASP A 588 -4.40 15.80 2.49
C ASP A 588 -3.48 16.69 1.65
N THR A 589 -3.57 18.01 1.80
CA THR A 589 -2.79 19.02 1.08
C THR A 589 -2.08 19.93 2.08
N PHE A 590 -0.79 20.21 1.87
CA PHE A 590 0.03 20.90 2.87
C PHE A 590 -0.55 22.25 3.31
N ASN A 591 -0.76 22.40 4.63
CA ASN A 591 -1.34 23.57 5.28
C ASN A 591 -2.78 23.90 4.84
N ASP A 592 -3.49 22.91 4.29
CA ASP A 592 -4.91 22.96 3.95
C ASP A 592 -5.65 21.87 4.73
N PHE A 593 -6.62 22.27 5.53
CA PHE A 593 -7.30 21.40 6.48
C PHE A 593 -8.79 21.35 6.17
N GLU A 594 -9.31 20.14 6.02
CA GLU A 594 -10.71 19.89 5.71
C GLU A 594 -11.41 19.26 6.92
N PRO A 595 -12.64 19.70 7.27
CA PRO A 595 -13.43 19.03 8.29
C PRO A 595 -13.92 17.67 7.80
N THR A 596 -13.79 16.65 8.63
CA THR A 596 -14.29 15.28 8.37
C THR A 596 -15.33 14.87 9.40
N LYS A 597 -16.06 13.80 9.10
CA LYS A 597 -17.16 13.30 9.92
C LYS A 597 -16.87 11.88 10.36
N ARG A 598 -16.83 11.69 11.69
CA ARG A 598 -16.59 10.40 12.34
C ARG A 598 -17.90 9.73 12.76
N MET A 599 -17.98 8.41 12.62
CA MET A 599 -18.87 7.56 13.41
C MET A 599 -18.07 6.53 14.20
N THR A 600 -18.58 6.16 15.37
CA THR A 600 -18.11 4.99 16.10
C THR A 600 -19.33 4.20 16.56
N ALA A 601 -19.46 2.97 16.09
CA ALA A 601 -20.44 2.01 16.58
C ALA A 601 -19.78 1.10 17.63
N THR A 602 -20.28 1.14 18.86
CA THR A 602 -19.64 0.44 19.98
C THR A 602 -20.55 -0.65 20.54
N MET A 603 -20.02 -1.86 20.69
CA MET A 603 -20.64 -2.97 21.41
C MET A 603 -19.76 -3.43 22.58
N SER A 604 -20.33 -4.15 23.53
CA SER A 604 -19.59 -4.78 24.64
C SER A 604 -19.76 -6.29 24.58
N ALA A 605 -18.64 -7.00 24.50
CA ALA A 605 -18.61 -8.45 24.39
C ALA A 605 -17.25 -9.01 24.80
N GLU A 606 -17.17 -10.29 25.14
CA GLU A 606 -15.89 -11.04 25.21
C GLU A 606 -15.41 -11.30 23.78
N ASP A 607 -16.25 -11.97 23.00
CA ASP A 607 -16.07 -12.17 21.58
C ASP A 607 -17.14 -11.41 20.78
N GLY A 608 -16.77 -10.89 19.61
CA GLY A 608 -17.72 -10.14 18.80
C GLY A 608 -17.36 -10.09 17.32
N MET A 609 -18.37 -9.80 16.50
CA MET A 609 -18.14 -9.48 15.08
C MET A 609 -18.88 -8.22 14.65
N PHE A 610 -18.25 -7.49 13.75
CA PHE A 610 -18.89 -6.50 12.89
C PHE A 610 -18.88 -7.00 11.45
N LEU A 611 -19.99 -6.81 10.72
CA LEU A 611 -20.07 -7.01 9.28
C LEU A 611 -20.57 -5.71 8.66
N SER A 612 -19.69 -5.08 7.88
CA SER A 612 -19.90 -3.85 7.12
C SER A 612 -20.10 -4.20 5.65
N VAL A 613 -21.13 -3.62 5.03
CA VAL A 613 -21.33 -3.59 3.58
C VAL A 613 -21.20 -2.15 3.11
N LEU A 614 -20.20 -1.87 2.28
CA LEU A 614 -19.89 -0.55 1.75
C LEU A 614 -20.42 -0.45 0.31
N GLU A 615 -21.57 0.20 0.14
CA GLU A 615 -22.18 0.47 -1.16
C GLU A 615 -21.64 1.81 -1.73
N THR A 616 -20.91 1.74 -2.83
CA THR A 616 -20.36 2.92 -3.53
C THR A 616 -21.35 3.44 -4.59
N GLY A 617 -21.35 4.75 -4.84
CA GLY A 617 -22.26 5.33 -5.83
C GLY A 617 -22.02 6.79 -6.17
N THR A 618 -22.95 7.36 -6.91
CA THR A 618 -23.01 8.81 -7.18
C THR A 618 -23.78 9.50 -6.06
N ALA A 619 -23.33 10.69 -5.63
CA ALA A 619 -24.00 11.49 -4.61
C ALA A 619 -25.48 11.75 -4.97
N GLY A 620 -26.35 11.60 -3.98
CA GLY A 620 -27.80 11.75 -4.11
C GLY A 620 -28.52 10.53 -4.68
N ALA A 621 -27.80 9.49 -5.11
CA ALA A 621 -28.43 8.24 -5.54
C ALA A 621 -29.05 7.52 -4.33
N ALA A 622 -30.20 6.88 -4.55
CA ALA A 622 -30.76 5.96 -3.58
C ALA A 622 -29.87 4.72 -3.45
N ALA A 623 -29.91 4.08 -2.28
CA ALA A 623 -29.30 2.76 -2.09
C ALA A 623 -29.87 1.78 -3.11
N GLN A 624 -28.98 1.07 -3.78
CA GLN A 624 -29.30 -0.01 -4.71
C GLN A 624 -29.40 -1.35 -3.99
N LEU A 625 -28.70 -1.49 -2.86
CA LEU A 625 -28.69 -2.69 -2.05
C LEU A 625 -29.75 -2.60 -0.95
N SER A 626 -30.38 -3.74 -0.67
CA SER A 626 -31.24 -3.94 0.50
C SER A 626 -30.64 -5.01 1.38
N ILE A 627 -30.27 -4.63 2.60
CA ILE A 627 -29.58 -5.52 3.55
C ILE A 627 -30.58 -6.08 4.57
N THR A 628 -30.60 -7.40 4.72
CA THR A 628 -31.42 -8.12 5.70
C THR A 628 -30.53 -8.94 6.62
N THR A 629 -30.65 -8.76 7.94
CA THR A 629 -29.98 -9.64 8.91
C THR A 629 -30.66 -11.02 8.91
N LEU A 630 -29.91 -12.06 8.59
CA LEU A 630 -30.36 -13.44 8.55
C LEU A 630 -30.03 -14.17 9.86
N ALA A 631 -28.85 -13.89 10.43
CA ALA A 631 -28.43 -14.36 11.74
C ALA A 631 -27.50 -13.33 12.40
N ASN A 632 -27.59 -13.21 13.72
CA ASN A 632 -26.69 -12.38 14.52
C ASN A 632 -26.51 -12.94 15.95
N THR A 633 -26.04 -14.17 16.03
CA THR A 633 -25.69 -14.81 17.31
C THR A 633 -24.24 -14.49 17.68
N PRO A 634 -23.78 -14.81 18.92
CA PRO A 634 -22.38 -14.57 19.29
C PRO A 634 -21.36 -15.16 18.30
N ASP A 635 -21.61 -16.38 17.82
CA ASP A 635 -20.66 -17.11 16.95
C ASP A 635 -20.91 -16.95 15.45
N LEU A 636 -22.03 -16.32 15.03
CA LEU A 636 -22.49 -16.29 13.63
C LEU A 636 -23.14 -14.96 13.27
N LEU A 637 -22.61 -14.29 12.24
CA LEU A 637 -23.26 -13.23 11.49
C LEU A 637 -23.63 -13.72 10.11
N ALA A 638 -24.86 -13.46 9.67
CA ALA A 638 -25.25 -13.68 8.28
C ALA A 638 -26.18 -12.57 7.79
N VAL A 639 -25.95 -12.12 6.55
CA VAL A 639 -26.73 -11.08 5.88
C VAL A 639 -27.14 -11.52 4.49
N GLY A 640 -28.36 -11.14 4.11
CA GLY A 640 -28.87 -11.23 2.74
C GLY A 640 -28.83 -9.85 2.10
N ILE A 641 -28.40 -9.78 0.85
CA ILE A 641 -28.18 -8.54 0.10
C ILE A 641 -28.90 -8.67 -1.24
N ASP A 642 -29.98 -7.91 -1.40
CA ASP A 642 -30.72 -7.87 -2.66
C ASP A 642 -30.29 -6.67 -3.49
N ASN A 643 -29.97 -6.90 -4.76
CA ASN A 643 -29.91 -5.84 -5.78
C ASN A 643 -31.08 -6.02 -6.75
N PHE A 644 -32.18 -5.33 -6.48
CA PHE A 644 -33.41 -5.47 -7.28
C PHE A 644 -33.24 -4.99 -8.73
N ALA A 645 -32.34 -4.05 -8.98
CA ALA A 645 -32.10 -3.53 -10.33
C ALA A 645 -31.32 -4.53 -11.19
N ALA A 646 -30.34 -5.21 -10.59
CA ALA A 646 -29.52 -6.21 -11.25
C ALA A 646 -30.11 -7.63 -11.20
N GLY A 647 -31.10 -7.86 -10.33
CA GLY A 647 -31.87 -9.12 -10.26
C GLY A 647 -31.12 -10.28 -9.60
N TRP A 648 -30.19 -9.98 -8.69
CA TRP A 648 -29.44 -10.97 -7.92
C TRP A 648 -29.62 -10.80 -6.41
N HIS A 649 -29.37 -11.90 -5.70
CA HIS A 649 -29.40 -12.00 -4.24
C HIS A 649 -28.09 -12.62 -3.75
N ASP A 650 -27.41 -11.93 -2.85
CA ASP A 650 -26.20 -12.41 -2.21
C ASP A 650 -26.49 -12.81 -0.77
N THR A 651 -25.90 -13.92 -0.33
CA THR A 651 -25.89 -14.28 1.09
C THR A 651 -24.46 -14.40 1.57
N ILE A 652 -24.17 -13.73 2.68
CA ILE A 652 -22.86 -13.71 3.31
C ILE A 652 -22.98 -14.29 4.70
N VAL A 653 -22.03 -15.13 5.07
CA VAL A 653 -21.91 -15.76 6.38
C VAL A 653 -20.51 -15.53 6.92
N SER A 654 -20.40 -15.14 8.19
CA SER A 654 -19.14 -15.10 8.93
C SER A 654 -19.32 -15.70 10.32
N GLN A 655 -18.31 -16.41 10.79
CA GLN A 655 -18.31 -17.07 12.08
C GLN A 655 -17.00 -16.88 12.85
N LEU A 656 -17.06 -17.07 14.17
CA LEU A 656 -15.90 -17.03 15.09
C LEU A 656 -15.29 -18.40 15.37
N VAL A 657 -15.95 -19.46 14.92
CA VAL A 657 -15.51 -20.84 15.11
C VAL A 657 -15.69 -21.57 13.81
N ALA A 658 -14.68 -22.31 13.35
CA ALA A 658 -14.79 -23.21 12.21
C ALA A 658 -15.67 -24.43 12.58
N ALA A 659 -16.98 -24.24 12.52
CA ALA A 659 -17.97 -25.27 12.80
C ALA A 659 -19.12 -25.19 11.78
N PRO A 660 -19.77 -26.32 11.43
CA PRO A 660 -20.92 -26.29 10.53
C PRO A 660 -22.07 -25.48 11.12
N HIS A 661 -22.44 -24.40 10.42
CA HIS A 661 -23.61 -23.58 10.72
C HIS A 661 -24.55 -23.55 9.52
N THR A 662 -25.85 -23.58 9.78
CA THR A 662 -26.88 -23.47 8.75
C THR A 662 -27.72 -22.21 8.98
N THR A 663 -27.80 -21.34 7.98
CA THR A 663 -28.63 -20.12 8.01
C THR A 663 -29.09 -19.76 6.60
N ALA A 664 -30.37 -19.37 6.47
CA ALA A 664 -30.96 -18.91 5.21
C ALA A 664 -30.64 -19.78 3.98
N GLY A 665 -30.69 -21.10 4.14
CA GLY A 665 -30.42 -22.04 3.04
C GLY A 665 -28.94 -22.37 2.83
N ILE A 666 -28.01 -21.63 3.43
CA ILE A 666 -26.57 -21.98 3.40
C ILE A 666 -26.21 -22.86 4.58
N SER A 667 -25.42 -23.90 4.34
CA SER A 667 -24.69 -24.63 5.38
C SER A 667 -23.19 -24.62 5.07
N THR A 668 -22.35 -24.16 5.99
CA THR A 668 -20.89 -24.15 5.82
C THR A 668 -20.16 -24.19 7.16
N ASP A 669 -18.91 -24.63 7.15
CA ASP A 669 -17.94 -24.55 8.25
C ASP A 669 -16.85 -23.49 8.04
N ALA A 670 -16.91 -22.75 6.92
CA ALA A 670 -15.96 -21.71 6.56
C ALA A 670 -16.03 -20.51 7.53
N TRP A 671 -14.90 -19.86 7.78
CA TRP A 671 -14.84 -18.63 8.56
C TRP A 671 -15.59 -17.48 7.90
N TYR A 672 -15.58 -17.46 6.57
CA TYR A 672 -16.35 -16.57 5.72
C TYR A 672 -16.88 -17.38 4.54
N ALA A 673 -18.15 -17.17 4.20
CA ALA A 673 -18.73 -17.68 2.96
C ALA A 673 -19.60 -16.63 2.30
N TYR A 674 -19.58 -16.65 0.98
CA TYR A 674 -20.37 -15.80 0.10
C TYR A 674 -20.99 -16.67 -0.99
N ILE A 675 -22.25 -16.42 -1.32
CA ILE A 675 -22.86 -16.91 -2.56
C ILE A 675 -23.64 -15.79 -3.25
N ARG A 676 -23.75 -15.90 -4.58
CA ARG A 676 -24.70 -15.14 -5.39
C ARG A 676 -25.68 -16.07 -6.07
N GLN A 677 -26.95 -15.72 -5.96
CA GLN A 677 -28.04 -16.33 -6.72
C GLN A 677 -28.63 -15.32 -7.70
N SER A 678 -28.75 -15.70 -8.98
CA SER A 678 -29.39 -14.90 -10.02
C SER A 678 -30.55 -15.68 -10.61
N GLY A 679 -31.76 -15.13 -10.58
CA GLY A 679 -32.97 -15.87 -10.99
C GLY A 679 -33.22 -17.15 -10.16
N GLY A 680 -32.67 -17.24 -8.95
CA GLY A 680 -32.73 -18.42 -8.07
C GLY A 680 -31.64 -19.46 -8.31
N GLU A 681 -30.77 -19.27 -9.30
CA GLU A 681 -29.66 -20.19 -9.58
C GLU A 681 -28.36 -19.70 -8.95
N LEU A 682 -27.57 -20.60 -8.36
CA LEU A 682 -26.25 -20.30 -7.83
C LEU A 682 -25.27 -19.97 -8.96
N THR A 683 -24.83 -18.72 -9.03
CA THR A 683 -23.90 -18.23 -10.05
C THR A 683 -22.49 -18.02 -9.52
N ARG A 684 -22.32 -17.73 -8.22
CA ARG A 684 -21.01 -17.44 -7.60
C ARG A 684 -20.96 -18.03 -6.20
N ALA A 685 -19.80 -18.51 -5.78
CA ALA A 685 -19.52 -18.88 -4.40
C ALA A 685 -18.08 -18.54 -4.02
N MET A 686 -17.85 -18.17 -2.77
CA MET A 686 -16.52 -18.02 -2.19
C MET A 686 -16.54 -18.57 -0.76
N LEU A 687 -15.49 -19.30 -0.40
CA LEU A 687 -15.27 -19.81 0.96
C LEU A 687 -13.87 -19.41 1.41
N SER A 688 -13.74 -19.01 2.67
CA SER A 688 -12.45 -18.84 3.36
C SER A 688 -12.27 -19.92 4.41
N ASP A 689 -11.22 -20.72 4.28
CA ASP A 689 -10.82 -21.77 5.22
C ASP A 689 -11.98 -22.73 5.58
N GLY A 690 -12.74 -23.18 4.58
CA GLY A 690 -13.87 -24.09 4.76
C GLY A 690 -13.67 -25.44 4.08
N THR A 691 -14.42 -26.45 4.52
CA THR A 691 -14.44 -27.80 3.92
C THR A 691 -15.75 -28.11 3.20
N GLY A 692 -16.80 -27.32 3.37
CA GLY A 692 -18.06 -27.60 2.69
C GLY A 692 -18.97 -26.39 2.51
N LEU A 693 -19.77 -26.45 1.44
CA LEU A 693 -20.88 -25.53 1.18
C LEU A 693 -22.08 -26.34 0.69
N ASP A 694 -23.18 -26.26 1.44
CA ASP A 694 -24.51 -26.65 0.98
C ASP A 694 -25.35 -25.40 0.73
N VAL A 695 -26.15 -25.42 -0.32
CA VAL A 695 -27.14 -24.38 -0.65
C VAL A 695 -28.50 -25.05 -0.84
N ASP A 696 -29.50 -24.59 -0.10
CA ASP A 696 -30.87 -25.12 -0.05
C ASP A 696 -30.92 -26.63 0.23
N GLY A 697 -30.02 -27.10 1.11
CA GLY A 697 -29.90 -28.51 1.50
C GLY A 697 -29.25 -29.39 0.43
N GLN A 698 -28.68 -28.81 -0.63
CA GLN A 698 -27.90 -29.51 -1.63
C GLN A 698 -26.43 -29.16 -1.50
N GLN A 699 -25.59 -30.18 -1.37
CA GLN A 699 -24.15 -29.99 -1.39
C GLN A 699 -23.72 -29.41 -2.74
N VAL A 700 -23.02 -28.28 -2.69
CA VAL A 700 -22.47 -27.62 -3.88
C VAL A 700 -21.03 -28.07 -4.04
N VAL A 701 -20.24 -27.92 -2.98
CA VAL A 701 -18.84 -28.33 -2.94
C VAL A 701 -18.49 -28.96 -1.59
N SER A 702 -17.55 -29.89 -1.62
CA SER A 702 -16.92 -30.45 -0.43
C SER A 702 -15.43 -30.69 -0.66
N LEU A 703 -14.64 -30.50 0.39
CA LEU A 703 -13.21 -30.68 0.41
C LEU A 703 -12.82 -31.61 1.56
N ASP A 704 -11.74 -32.36 1.38
CA ASP A 704 -11.17 -33.20 2.45
C ASP A 704 -10.25 -32.41 3.40
N HIS A 705 -9.79 -31.23 2.97
CA HIS A 705 -9.03 -30.26 3.76
C HIS A 705 -9.62 -28.86 3.57
N ALA A 706 -9.48 -28.02 4.58
CA ALA A 706 -9.94 -26.63 4.50
C ALA A 706 -9.15 -25.88 3.41
N ALA A 707 -9.84 -25.06 2.63
CA ALA A 707 -9.21 -24.20 1.65
C ALA A 707 -9.98 -22.88 1.49
N THR A 708 -9.27 -21.88 0.97
CA THR A 708 -9.86 -20.62 0.54
C THR A 708 -9.95 -20.57 -0.99
N PHE A 709 -11.14 -20.36 -1.52
CA PHE A 709 -11.39 -20.36 -2.96
C PHE A 709 -12.63 -19.55 -3.37
N SER A 710 -12.65 -19.15 -4.64
CA SER A 710 -13.77 -18.47 -5.31
C SER A 710 -14.15 -19.25 -6.57
N LEU A 711 -15.44 -19.43 -6.83
CA LEU A 711 -16.00 -20.17 -7.97
C LEU A 711 -17.06 -19.34 -8.71
N LEU A 712 -16.94 -19.27 -10.03
CA LEU A 712 -17.96 -18.82 -10.98
C LEU A 712 -18.63 -20.05 -11.60
N PHE A 713 -19.96 -20.08 -11.56
CA PHE A 713 -20.76 -21.14 -12.18
C PHE A 713 -21.43 -20.60 -13.45
N ASP A 714 -20.99 -21.05 -14.62
CA ASP A 714 -21.57 -20.73 -15.93
C ASP A 714 -22.17 -22.00 -16.56
N GLY A 715 -23.38 -22.35 -16.12
CA GLY A 715 -24.05 -23.59 -16.53
C GLY A 715 -23.24 -24.84 -16.15
N MET A 716 -22.72 -25.53 -17.18
CA MET A 716 -21.89 -26.74 -17.03
C MET A 716 -20.39 -26.42 -16.98
N HIS A 717 -20.01 -25.15 -16.93
CA HIS A 717 -18.64 -24.69 -16.80
C HIS A 717 -18.45 -24.06 -15.42
N VAL A 718 -17.31 -24.35 -14.79
CA VAL A 718 -16.91 -23.79 -13.51
C VAL A 718 -15.51 -23.22 -13.65
N LEU A 719 -15.40 -21.92 -13.42
CA LEU A 719 -14.12 -21.24 -13.28
C LEU A 719 -13.87 -20.95 -11.81
N GLY A 720 -12.62 -21.00 -11.37
CA GLY A 720 -12.30 -20.76 -9.97
C GLY A 720 -10.87 -20.29 -9.75
N THR A 721 -10.63 -19.82 -8.54
CA THR A 721 -9.31 -19.47 -8.04
C THR A 721 -9.13 -20.10 -6.67
N ILE A 722 -7.99 -20.77 -6.47
CA ILE A 722 -7.60 -21.34 -5.18
C ILE A 722 -6.46 -20.52 -4.58
N SER A 723 -6.63 -20.05 -3.34
CA SER A 723 -5.62 -19.31 -2.57
C SER A 723 -4.37 -20.16 -2.33
N ALA A 724 -3.20 -19.52 -2.36
CA ALA A 724 -1.94 -20.13 -1.94
C ALA A 724 -1.79 -20.21 -0.42
N ASP A 725 -2.43 -19.30 0.31
CA ASP A 725 -2.35 -19.22 1.76
C ASP A 725 -3.13 -20.38 2.38
N GLY A 726 -2.51 -21.10 3.32
CA GLY A 726 -3.16 -22.19 4.06
C GLY A 726 -3.45 -23.47 3.25
N PHE A 727 -3.09 -23.52 1.97
CA PHE A 727 -3.47 -24.61 1.08
C PHE A 727 -2.70 -25.92 1.35
N THR A 728 -3.41 -27.05 1.32
CA THR A 728 -2.84 -28.40 1.45
C THR A 728 -2.76 -29.10 0.08
N PRO A 729 -1.56 -29.37 -0.47
CA PRO A 729 -1.43 -30.10 -1.73
C PRO A 729 -2.06 -31.49 -1.69
N GLY A 730 -2.81 -31.83 -2.74
CA GLY A 730 -3.58 -33.06 -2.81
C GLY A 730 -5.00 -32.94 -2.24
N THR A 731 -5.46 -31.73 -1.93
CA THR A 731 -6.86 -31.49 -1.54
C THR A 731 -7.79 -31.98 -2.65
N GLU A 732 -8.78 -32.79 -2.28
CA GLU A 732 -9.83 -33.23 -3.19
C GLU A 732 -10.99 -32.23 -3.15
N LEU A 733 -11.30 -31.59 -4.28
CA LEU A 733 -12.48 -30.72 -4.42
C LEU A 733 -13.57 -31.49 -5.18
N ALA A 734 -14.66 -31.80 -4.49
CA ALA A 734 -15.80 -32.51 -5.07
C ALA A 734 -16.99 -31.56 -5.28
N PHE A 735 -17.69 -31.78 -6.40
CA PHE A 735 -18.92 -31.09 -6.81
C PHE A 735 -20.05 -32.10 -6.84
N ALA A 736 -21.18 -31.81 -6.19
CA ALA A 736 -22.35 -32.67 -6.28
C ALA A 736 -23.34 -32.16 -7.35
N ASN A 737 -24.12 -33.08 -7.91
CA ASN A 737 -25.25 -32.79 -8.81
C ASN A 737 -24.94 -31.94 -10.07
N ARG A 738 -23.68 -31.82 -10.49
CA ARG A 738 -23.25 -31.05 -11.67
C ARG A 738 -23.01 -31.90 -12.93
N GLY A 739 -23.22 -33.21 -12.85
CA GLY A 739 -22.90 -34.16 -13.92
C GLY A 739 -21.48 -34.73 -13.80
N ALA A 740 -20.95 -35.27 -14.91
CA ALA A 740 -19.60 -35.83 -14.95
C ALA A 740 -18.62 -34.79 -15.48
N ILE A 741 -17.43 -34.69 -14.89
CA ILE A 741 -16.35 -33.86 -15.41
C ILE A 741 -15.88 -34.44 -16.75
N ALA A 742 -15.84 -33.60 -17.78
CA ALA A 742 -15.27 -33.90 -19.09
C ALA A 742 -13.81 -33.42 -19.18
N THR A 743 -13.52 -32.22 -18.68
CA THR A 743 -12.18 -31.66 -18.60
C THR A 743 -12.00 -30.88 -17.31
N ALA A 744 -10.79 -30.92 -16.75
CA ALA A 744 -10.40 -30.09 -15.62
C ALA A 744 -8.94 -29.65 -15.81
N THR A 745 -8.66 -28.37 -15.58
CA THR A 745 -7.30 -27.82 -15.58
C THR A 745 -7.03 -26.96 -14.35
N LEU A 746 -5.78 -26.96 -13.91
CA LEU A 746 -5.23 -26.07 -12.88
C LEU A 746 -4.04 -25.31 -13.50
N ASN A 747 -4.10 -23.97 -13.52
CA ASN A 747 -3.11 -23.13 -14.20
C ASN A 747 -2.88 -23.53 -15.67
N GLY A 748 -3.96 -23.91 -16.36
CA GLY A 748 -3.93 -24.38 -17.75
C GLY A 748 -3.38 -25.81 -17.95
N ALA A 749 -2.89 -26.48 -16.90
CA ALA A 749 -2.43 -27.87 -16.96
C ALA A 749 -3.57 -28.83 -16.61
N ALA A 750 -3.73 -29.92 -17.37
CA ALA A 750 -4.76 -30.92 -17.08
C ALA A 750 -4.52 -31.60 -15.72
N ILE A 751 -5.58 -31.75 -14.93
CA ILE A 751 -5.55 -32.41 -13.61
C ILE A 751 -6.41 -33.67 -13.60
N SER A 752 -6.11 -34.57 -12.67
CA SER A 752 -6.88 -35.80 -12.47
C SER A 752 -8.26 -35.49 -11.89
N PHE A 753 -9.28 -36.16 -12.41
CA PHE A 753 -10.64 -36.10 -11.88
C PHE A 753 -11.27 -37.49 -11.76
N SER A 754 -12.25 -37.61 -10.88
CA SER A 754 -13.02 -38.82 -10.63
C SER A 754 -14.50 -38.51 -10.83
N ASN A 755 -15.22 -39.42 -11.48
CA ASN A 755 -16.66 -39.32 -11.67
C ASN A 755 -17.33 -40.47 -10.92
N GLN A 756 -18.16 -40.14 -9.93
CA GLN A 756 -18.99 -41.07 -9.18
C GLN A 756 -20.47 -40.73 -9.41
N PRO A 757 -21.41 -41.68 -9.20
CA PRO A 757 -22.83 -41.37 -9.25
C PRO A 757 -23.18 -40.24 -8.26
N GLY A 758 -23.62 -39.08 -8.79
CA GLY A 758 -24.04 -37.92 -8.00
C GLY A 758 -22.93 -36.97 -7.55
N SER A 759 -21.65 -37.29 -7.78
CA SER A 759 -20.52 -36.45 -7.39
C SER A 759 -19.35 -36.60 -8.37
N ALA A 760 -18.68 -35.51 -8.70
CA ALA A 760 -17.45 -35.51 -9.46
C ALA A 760 -16.40 -34.67 -8.75
N SER A 761 -15.15 -35.13 -8.72
CA SER A 761 -14.08 -34.49 -7.96
C SER A 761 -12.81 -34.30 -8.78
N VAL A 762 -12.03 -33.29 -8.40
CA VAL A 762 -10.69 -33.00 -8.91
C VAL A 762 -9.67 -33.08 -7.79
N GLN A 763 -8.44 -33.46 -8.13
CA GLN A 763 -7.31 -33.46 -7.20
C GLN A 763 -6.47 -32.20 -7.42
N LEU A 764 -6.46 -31.31 -6.42
CA LEU A 764 -5.76 -30.03 -6.51
C LEU A 764 -4.31 -30.20 -6.07
N SER A 765 -3.37 -30.05 -7.00
CA SER A 765 -1.93 -30.17 -6.71
C SER A 765 -1.31 -28.90 -6.11
N GLY A 766 -2.01 -27.77 -6.15
CA GLY A 766 -1.52 -26.45 -5.74
C GLY A 766 -2.58 -25.36 -5.88
N PRO A 767 -2.23 -24.11 -5.57
CA PRO A 767 -3.09 -22.95 -5.79
C PRO A 767 -3.17 -22.54 -7.28
N GLY A 768 -4.10 -21.63 -7.58
CA GLY A 768 -4.20 -20.95 -8.88
C GLY A 768 -5.52 -21.16 -9.62
N ALA A 769 -5.49 -20.96 -10.95
CA ALA A 769 -6.64 -20.96 -11.86
C ALA A 769 -7.26 -22.34 -11.98
N LEU A 770 -8.54 -22.50 -11.64
CA LEU A 770 -9.31 -23.71 -11.86
C LEU A 770 -10.27 -23.52 -13.02
N ASP A 771 -10.29 -24.46 -13.97
CA ASP A 771 -11.27 -24.50 -15.06
C ASP A 771 -11.78 -25.93 -15.20
N ILE A 772 -13.09 -26.13 -15.02
CA ILE A 772 -13.76 -27.43 -15.08
C ILE A 772 -14.96 -27.35 -16.02
N THR A 773 -15.00 -28.23 -17.01
CA THR A 773 -16.18 -28.44 -17.86
C THR A 773 -16.85 -29.77 -17.50
N PHE A 774 -18.15 -29.71 -17.23
CA PHE A 774 -19.01 -30.84 -16.96
C PHE A 774 -19.82 -31.21 -18.20
N VAL A 775 -20.28 -32.46 -18.25
CA VAL A 775 -21.27 -32.96 -19.20
C VAL A 775 -22.45 -33.55 -18.45
N SER A 776 -23.65 -33.32 -18.98
CA SER A 776 -24.86 -33.90 -18.43
C SER A 776 -24.73 -35.42 -18.46
N VAL A 777 -24.81 -36.06 -17.29
CA VAL A 777 -25.01 -37.50 -17.25
C VAL A 777 -26.45 -37.72 -17.71
N PRO A 778 -26.71 -38.51 -18.77
CA PRO A 778 -28.07 -38.84 -19.15
C PRO A 778 -28.75 -39.38 -17.90
N GLU A 779 -29.90 -38.80 -17.50
CA GLU A 779 -30.71 -39.43 -16.45
C GLU A 779 -30.81 -40.91 -16.83
N PRO A 780 -30.40 -41.85 -15.96
CA PRO A 780 -30.48 -43.26 -16.28
C PRO A 780 -31.94 -43.51 -16.61
N ALA A 781 -32.22 -43.79 -17.89
CA ALA A 781 -33.57 -43.84 -18.45
C ALA A 781 -34.46 -44.52 -17.42
N SER A 782 -35.29 -43.71 -16.76
CA SER A 782 -35.89 -44.09 -15.48
C SER A 782 -36.55 -45.44 -15.71
N ALA A 783 -36.47 -46.33 -14.72
CA ALA A 783 -36.94 -47.72 -14.77
C ALA A 783 -38.49 -47.86 -14.97
N VAL A 784 -39.11 -46.95 -15.71
CA VAL A 784 -40.45 -47.01 -16.29
C VAL A 784 -40.68 -48.30 -17.07
N LEU A 785 -39.63 -48.95 -17.61
CA LEU A 785 -39.80 -50.27 -18.26
C LEU A 785 -40.04 -51.44 -17.28
N VAL A 786 -39.67 -51.32 -15.99
CA VAL A 786 -39.96 -52.39 -15.02
C VAL A 786 -41.40 -52.27 -14.48
N GLY A 787 -41.95 -51.06 -14.44
CA GLY A 787 -43.35 -50.82 -14.10
C GLY A 787 -44.34 -51.36 -15.15
N ILE A 788 -44.00 -51.25 -16.44
CA ILE A 788 -44.87 -51.76 -17.52
C ILE A 788 -44.83 -53.30 -17.61
N ALA A 789 -43.67 -53.94 -17.35
CA ALA A 789 -43.58 -55.39 -17.28
C ALA A 789 -44.37 -55.98 -16.09
N ALA A 790 -44.38 -55.29 -14.93
CA ALA A 790 -45.17 -55.71 -13.76
C ALA A 790 -46.69 -55.51 -13.98
N LEU A 791 -47.11 -54.48 -14.71
CA LEU A 791 -48.52 -54.26 -15.04
C LEU A 791 -49.05 -55.27 -16.08
N ILE A 792 -48.21 -55.68 -17.04
CA ILE A 792 -48.57 -56.70 -18.05
C ILE A 792 -48.62 -58.12 -17.42
N LEU A 793 -47.77 -58.43 -16.44
CA LEU A 793 -47.82 -59.70 -15.70
C LEU A 793 -49.00 -59.79 -14.71
N ALA A 794 -49.49 -58.67 -14.18
CA ALA A 794 -50.69 -58.63 -13.34
C ALA A 794 -52.01 -58.80 -14.15
N SER A 795 -52.03 -58.40 -15.43
CA SER A 795 -53.21 -58.53 -16.29
C SER A 795 -53.46 -59.96 -16.82
N CYS A 796 -52.49 -60.88 -16.73
CA CYS A 796 -52.63 -62.26 -17.23
C CYS A 796 -53.13 -63.29 -16.19
N ARG A 797 -53.45 -62.89 -14.95
CA ARG A 797 -53.86 -63.82 -13.87
C ARG A 797 -55.35 -63.82 -13.48
N ARG A 798 -56.23 -63.12 -14.20
CA ARG A 798 -57.69 -63.13 -13.94
C ARG A 798 -58.50 -63.54 -15.16
N THR A 799 -58.56 -64.85 -15.45
CA THR A 799 -59.76 -65.52 -16.00
C THR A 799 -59.52 -67.03 -16.06
N LYS A 800 -60.00 -67.79 -15.06
CA LYS A 800 -60.53 -69.17 -15.22
C LYS A 800 -61.11 -69.72 -13.91
N SER A 801 -62.35 -69.32 -13.63
CA SER A 801 -63.38 -70.09 -12.92
C SER A 801 -64.68 -69.27 -13.08
N GLY A 802 -65.86 -69.79 -13.39
CA GLY A 802 -66.34 -71.08 -13.84
C GLY A 802 -67.83 -70.84 -14.14
N VAL A 803 -68.37 -71.38 -15.23
CA VAL A 803 -69.82 -71.42 -15.44
C VAL A 803 -70.17 -72.80 -15.97
N ALA A 804 -70.94 -73.53 -15.16
CA ALA A 804 -71.66 -74.72 -15.56
C ALA A 804 -73.14 -74.33 -15.76
N ARG A 805 -73.71 -74.69 -16.93
CA ARG A 805 -74.92 -75.51 -17.13
C ARG A 805 -75.53 -75.23 -18.50
N GLY A 806 -75.83 -76.33 -19.21
CA GLY A 806 -76.41 -76.41 -20.55
C GLY A 806 -75.82 -77.57 -21.28
#